data_AF-A0A519FB11-F1
#
_entry.id   AF-A0A519FB11-F1
#
_cell.length_a   1.000
_cell.length_b   1.000
_cell.length_c   1.000
_cell.angle_alpha   90.00
_cell.angle_beta   90.00
_cell.angle_gamma   90.00
#
_symmetry.space_group_name_H-M   'P 1'
#
loop_
_entity.id
_entity.type
_entity.pdbx_description
1 polymer ?
#
loop_
_entity_poly.entity_id
_entity_poly.type
_entity_poly.pdbx_seq_one_letter_code
_entity_poly.pdbx_strand_id
1 'polypeptide(L)'
;MAGLIPQGFIDDLLNRTDIVDVVSSRVQLKKTGKNFSACCPFHKEKTPSFSVSPDKQFYYCFGCGAGGNALGFIMDHDNLDFPQAVEDLAKAAGMEVPREQGVKGQKPRQPTDSPLYPLLTAAADFYRAALKSHPTRKSAVEYLKGRGLSGEIARDFGLGFAPPGWDNLYKHLSSDTLQQKAMIDAGLLIENAETGKRYDRFRDRVMFPIRDSRGRVIAFGGRVLGDDKPKYLNSPETPVFHKGQELYGLFEARKFNRNLDEIIVVEGYMDVIALAQQGLRNAVATLGTATSEEHLKRLFRVVPNVLFCFDGDQAGRNAAWRALEATIPGLQDGRRARFLFLPEGEDPDTLVRAEGTDAFKARINQHAQPLADYFFEQLTKEADPRSLEGKAHMVTLAAPLIEKVPGANLRELMRRRLKEITGLDTAAVNQLMQSAPAEAQPSYDPGFDYEAVPDYGDYQQHDYQAQQEWTPNAPGGQQKKWDKKPWDKGKKWDKNGKRPDFEPRGPRTPATVEPPALTALRTLLHHPELSAQVANASTFADEENVYSQLLVALIDATQKNPKLRTMQLIARWHGTDQGRLLRQLAEKEWLISADNLEQQFFDTITSLSARQRERHLEQLIRKERQSGLSAEEKVQLLNLLNRKVPAQTPTSTGV
;
A
#
# COMPACT_ATOMS: atom_id res chain seq x y z
N MET A 1 9.45 -3.40 13.07
CA MET A 1 10.69 -2.66 12.82
C MET A 1 11.85 -3.54 13.21
N ALA A 2 12.83 -3.75 12.33
CA ALA A 2 14.09 -4.40 12.70
C ALA A 2 14.71 -3.60 13.86
N GLY A 3 15.26 -4.27 14.88
CA GLY A 3 16.00 -3.57 15.93
C GLY A 3 17.04 -2.69 15.26
N LEU A 4 17.01 -1.39 15.57
CA LEU A 4 17.92 -0.42 14.96
C LEU A 4 19.34 -0.85 15.31
N ILE A 5 20.14 -1.14 14.28
CA ILE A 5 21.58 -1.24 14.44
C ILE A 5 22.04 0.17 14.84
N PRO A 6 22.68 0.36 16.00
CA PRO A 6 23.03 1.70 16.46
C PRO A 6 23.89 2.42 15.42
N GLN A 7 23.57 3.67 15.13
CA GLN A 7 24.31 4.45 14.13
C GLN A 7 25.81 4.51 14.47
N GLY A 8 26.15 4.66 15.76
CA GLY A 8 27.54 4.63 16.21
C GLY A 8 28.28 3.32 15.89
N PHE A 9 27.59 2.17 15.90
CA PHE A 9 28.21 0.91 15.46
C PHE A 9 28.47 0.89 13.95
N ILE A 10 27.55 1.43 13.16
CA ILE A 10 27.72 1.51 11.70
C ILE A 10 28.93 2.41 11.39
N ASP A 11 29.05 3.53 12.10
CA ASP A 11 30.18 4.45 11.95
C ASP A 11 31.50 3.77 12.38
N ASP A 12 31.52 3.06 13.51
CA ASP A 12 32.68 2.27 13.96
C ASP A 12 33.06 1.16 12.98
N LEU A 13 32.06 0.48 12.41
CA LEU A 13 32.25 -0.58 11.43
C LEU A 13 32.86 -0.03 10.14
N LEU A 14 32.36 1.10 9.64
CA LEU A 14 32.93 1.79 8.49
C LEU A 14 34.34 2.30 8.79
N ASN A 15 34.61 2.80 10.00
CA ASN A 15 35.96 3.25 10.40
C ASN A 15 36.98 2.12 10.51
N ARG A 16 36.55 0.89 10.79
CA ARG A 16 37.41 -0.31 10.85
C ARG A 16 37.50 -1.07 9.53
N THR A 17 36.81 -0.60 8.50
CA THR A 17 36.78 -1.22 7.19
C THR A 17 37.58 -0.37 6.22
N ASP A 18 38.55 -0.95 5.52
CA ASP A 18 39.14 -0.30 4.35
C ASP A 18 38.34 -0.66 3.09
N ILE A 19 37.78 0.35 2.44
CA ILE A 19 37.05 0.19 1.17
C ILE A 19 37.91 -0.45 0.09
N VAL A 20 39.23 -0.25 0.09
CA VAL A 20 40.14 -0.84 -0.90
C VAL A 20 40.16 -2.35 -0.73
N ASP A 21 40.19 -2.86 0.50
CA ASP A 21 40.18 -4.30 0.80
C ASP A 21 38.83 -4.92 0.44
N VAL A 22 37.74 -4.24 0.79
CA VAL A 22 36.38 -4.69 0.47
C VAL A 22 36.20 -4.81 -1.04
N VAL A 23 36.60 -3.80 -1.80
CA VAL A 23 36.46 -3.81 -3.26
C VAL A 23 37.44 -4.78 -3.91
N SER A 24 38.71 -4.80 -3.49
CA SER A 24 39.75 -5.64 -4.11
C SER A 24 39.48 -7.15 -3.95
N SER A 25 38.74 -7.54 -2.92
CA SER A 25 38.27 -8.93 -2.75
C SER A 25 37.28 -9.39 -3.84
N ARG A 26 36.65 -8.44 -4.56
CA ARG A 26 35.59 -8.69 -5.56
C ARG A 26 35.99 -8.24 -6.97
N VAL A 27 36.78 -7.18 -7.08
CA VAL A 27 37.17 -6.54 -8.34
C VAL A 27 38.69 -6.37 -8.37
N GLN A 28 39.32 -6.73 -9.49
CA GLN A 28 40.76 -6.51 -9.66
C GLN A 28 41.07 -5.01 -9.79
N LEU A 29 41.64 -4.43 -8.73
CA LEU A 29 42.04 -3.03 -8.66
C LEU A 29 43.48 -2.84 -9.15
N LYS A 30 43.70 -1.80 -9.95
CA LYS A 30 45.03 -1.32 -10.34
C LYS A 30 45.31 0.03 -9.71
N LYS A 31 46.47 0.20 -9.08
CA LYS A 31 46.86 1.49 -8.47
C LYS A 31 47.12 2.53 -9.56
N THR A 32 46.46 3.69 -9.45
CA THR A 32 46.57 4.83 -10.38
C THR A 32 46.74 6.12 -9.58
N GLY A 33 47.98 6.56 -9.41
CA GLY A 33 48.30 7.71 -8.55
C GLY A 33 47.99 7.41 -7.08
N LYS A 34 47.16 8.27 -6.45
CA LYS A 34 46.70 8.10 -5.06
C LYS A 34 45.48 7.17 -4.92
N ASN A 35 44.77 6.91 -6.02
CA ASN A 35 43.56 6.10 -6.04
C ASN A 35 43.82 4.73 -6.67
N PHE A 36 42.82 3.87 -6.63
CA PHE A 36 42.76 2.63 -7.39
C PHE A 36 41.73 2.74 -8.50
N SER A 37 41.98 2.10 -9.64
CA SER A 37 41.06 2.07 -10.78
C SER A 37 40.79 0.64 -11.27
N ALA A 38 39.59 0.40 -11.78
CA ALA A 38 39.19 -0.85 -12.42
C ALA A 38 38.11 -0.60 -13.48
N CYS A 39 37.76 -1.63 -14.25
CA CYS A 39 36.49 -1.64 -14.96
C CYS A 39 35.36 -1.79 -13.92
N CYS A 40 34.29 -1.04 -14.10
CA CYS A 40 33.17 -1.00 -13.20
C CYS A 40 32.45 -2.36 -13.13
N PRO A 41 32.18 -2.88 -11.92
CA PRO A 41 31.40 -4.12 -11.77
C PRO A 41 29.90 -3.91 -12.03
N PHE A 42 29.42 -2.66 -12.04
CA PHE A 42 28.00 -2.30 -12.13
C PHE A 42 27.52 -2.04 -13.55
N HIS A 43 28.42 -1.90 -14.52
CA HIS A 43 28.05 -1.74 -15.93
C HIS A 43 29.16 -2.28 -16.84
N LYS A 44 28.79 -2.69 -18.06
CA LYS A 44 29.75 -3.26 -19.02
C LYS A 44 30.55 -2.15 -19.70
N GLU A 45 31.86 -2.13 -19.49
CA GLU A 45 32.80 -1.22 -20.15
C GLU A 45 34.13 -1.89 -20.52
N LYS A 46 34.88 -1.29 -21.46
CA LYS A 46 36.20 -1.78 -21.90
C LYS A 46 37.37 -0.97 -21.33
N THR A 47 37.10 0.27 -20.93
CA THR A 47 38.08 1.19 -20.35
C THR A 47 37.77 1.41 -18.88
N PRO A 48 38.76 1.39 -17.97
CA PRO A 48 38.51 1.60 -16.53
C PRO A 48 37.88 2.97 -16.25
N SER A 49 36.64 3.00 -15.73
CA SER A 49 36.01 4.24 -15.21
C SER A 49 35.67 4.16 -13.72
N PHE A 50 35.90 3.02 -13.07
CA PHE A 50 35.67 2.82 -11.66
C PHE A 50 36.89 3.23 -10.84
N SER A 51 36.72 4.16 -9.91
CA SER A 51 37.79 4.69 -9.05
C SER A 51 37.46 4.48 -7.58
N VAL A 52 38.42 3.96 -6.80
CA VAL A 52 38.33 3.80 -5.35
C VAL A 52 39.36 4.71 -4.69
N SER A 53 38.92 5.55 -3.76
CA SER A 53 39.80 6.48 -3.04
C SER A 53 40.04 5.96 -1.62
N PRO A 54 41.28 5.55 -1.29
CA PRO A 54 41.63 5.10 0.07
C PRO A 54 41.47 6.22 1.09
N ASP A 55 41.93 7.42 0.75
CA ASP A 55 41.89 8.59 1.65
C ASP A 55 40.45 9.01 1.99
N LYS A 56 39.52 8.87 1.03
CA LYS A 56 38.11 9.26 1.20
C LYS A 56 37.20 8.11 1.64
N GLN A 57 37.73 6.89 1.71
CA GLN A 57 36.96 5.67 1.98
C GLN A 57 35.66 5.57 1.13
N PHE A 58 35.78 5.89 -0.17
CA PHE A 58 34.66 6.01 -1.09
C PHE A 58 35.02 5.53 -2.51
N TYR A 59 34.06 4.94 -3.21
CA TYR A 59 34.18 4.55 -4.62
C TYR A 59 33.26 5.39 -5.51
N TYR A 60 33.68 5.64 -6.74
CA TYR A 60 32.86 6.30 -7.75
C TYR A 60 33.18 5.77 -9.15
N CYS A 61 32.14 5.54 -9.94
CA CYS A 61 32.22 5.18 -11.34
C CYS A 61 31.92 6.39 -12.21
N PHE A 62 32.90 6.85 -12.99
CA PHE A 62 32.73 7.98 -13.91
C PHE A 62 31.91 7.62 -15.16
N GLY A 63 31.68 6.34 -15.44
CA GLY A 63 30.86 5.88 -16.57
C GLY A 63 29.36 5.84 -16.25
N CYS A 64 28.96 5.20 -15.16
CA CYS A 64 27.55 5.00 -14.80
C CYS A 64 27.08 5.80 -13.57
N GLY A 65 27.97 6.57 -12.92
CA GLY A 65 27.63 7.37 -11.75
C GLY A 65 27.46 6.60 -10.44
N ALA A 66 27.60 5.26 -10.44
CA ALA A 66 27.55 4.45 -9.23
C ALA A 66 28.64 4.90 -8.22
N GLY A 67 28.27 5.13 -6.97
CA GLY A 67 29.20 5.56 -5.94
C GLY A 67 28.67 5.32 -4.53
N GLY A 68 29.58 5.09 -3.59
CA GLY A 68 29.22 4.76 -2.21
C GLY A 68 30.43 4.47 -1.32
N ASN A 69 30.15 4.17 -0.06
CA ASN A 69 31.13 3.63 0.89
C ASN A 69 31.22 2.10 0.77
N ALA A 70 32.06 1.48 1.61
CA ALA A 70 32.26 0.03 1.62
C ALA A 70 30.95 -0.78 1.81
N LEU A 71 30.05 -0.29 2.69
CA LEU A 71 28.77 -0.93 2.94
C LEU A 71 27.85 -0.85 1.71
N GLY A 72 27.74 0.33 1.09
CA GLY A 72 26.98 0.51 -0.14
C GLY A 72 27.53 -0.34 -1.28
N PHE A 73 28.85 -0.47 -1.40
CA PHE A 73 29.48 -1.34 -2.39
C PHE A 73 29.05 -2.80 -2.24
N ILE A 74 29.10 -3.35 -1.02
CA ILE A 74 28.68 -4.74 -0.75
C ILE A 74 27.20 -4.92 -1.04
N MET A 75 26.35 -3.97 -0.61
CA MET A 75 24.91 -4.03 -0.88
C MET A 75 24.62 -4.11 -2.38
N ASP A 76 25.24 -3.25 -3.17
CA ASP A 76 24.99 -3.18 -4.62
C ASP A 76 25.67 -4.31 -5.39
N HIS A 77 26.92 -4.67 -5.03
CA HIS A 77 27.70 -5.69 -5.73
C HIS A 77 27.20 -7.11 -5.42
N ASP A 78 26.97 -7.41 -4.14
CA ASP A 78 26.57 -8.75 -3.69
C ASP A 78 25.05 -8.90 -3.62
N ASN A 79 24.29 -7.85 -3.93
CA ASN A 79 22.84 -7.80 -3.84
C ASN A 79 22.33 -8.17 -2.44
N LEU A 80 22.97 -7.61 -1.41
CA LEU A 80 22.64 -7.84 -0.01
C LEU A 80 21.79 -6.70 0.55
N ASP A 81 20.82 -7.04 1.41
CA ASP A 81 20.04 -6.06 2.15
C ASP A 81 20.90 -5.42 3.26
N PHE A 82 20.54 -4.22 3.72
CA PHE A 82 21.35 -3.45 4.67
C PHE A 82 21.82 -4.25 5.91
N PRO A 83 20.98 -4.99 6.65
CA PRO A 83 21.45 -5.77 7.80
C PRO A 83 22.44 -6.87 7.42
N GLN A 84 22.32 -7.46 6.22
CA GLN A 84 23.21 -8.51 5.74
C GLN A 84 24.57 -7.94 5.35
N ALA A 85 24.58 -6.79 4.68
CA ALA A 85 25.82 -6.10 4.36
C ALA A 85 26.56 -5.66 5.63
N VAL A 86 25.83 -5.21 6.66
CA VAL A 86 26.41 -4.89 7.97
C VAL A 86 26.96 -6.15 8.64
N GLU A 87 26.24 -7.27 8.63
CA GLU A 87 26.72 -8.54 9.20
C GLU A 87 27.94 -9.11 8.46
N ASP A 88 27.95 -9.06 7.13
CA ASP A 88 29.08 -9.52 6.30
C ASP A 88 30.33 -8.69 6.56
N LEU A 89 30.17 -7.37 6.55
CA LEU A 89 31.26 -6.43 6.80
C LEU A 89 31.76 -6.53 8.24
N ALA A 90 30.85 -6.66 9.22
CA ALA A 90 31.23 -6.85 10.62
C ALA A 90 31.99 -8.16 10.83
N LYS A 91 31.57 -9.25 10.18
CA LYS A 91 32.28 -10.53 10.23
C LYS A 91 33.68 -10.42 9.63
N ALA A 92 33.84 -9.71 8.50
CA ALA A 92 35.14 -9.46 7.90
C ALA A 92 36.04 -8.60 8.81
N ALA A 93 35.46 -7.62 9.51
CA ALA A 93 36.15 -6.75 10.46
C ALA A 93 36.34 -7.37 11.87
N GLY A 94 35.89 -8.62 12.08
CA GLY A 94 35.95 -9.29 13.38
C GLY A 94 35.11 -8.61 14.49
N MET A 95 34.04 -7.91 14.10
CA MET A 95 33.14 -7.18 14.99
C MET A 95 31.83 -7.95 15.20
N GLU A 96 31.34 -7.99 16.43
CA GLU A 96 29.98 -8.42 16.71
C GLU A 96 29.02 -7.24 16.57
N VAL A 97 27.94 -7.42 15.81
CA VAL A 97 26.91 -6.39 15.61
C VAL A 97 26.08 -6.22 16.90
N PRO A 98 26.12 -5.05 17.59
CA PRO A 98 25.34 -4.77 18.77
C PRO A 98 23.86 -4.78 18.42
N ARG A 99 23.08 -5.49 19.23
CA ARG A 99 21.62 -5.52 19.14
C ARG A 99 21.13 -4.83 20.40
N GLU A 100 20.33 -3.77 20.27
CA GLU A 100 19.72 -3.13 21.44
C GLU A 100 18.99 -4.19 22.28
N GLN A 101 19.42 -4.31 23.54
CA GLN A 101 18.77 -5.19 24.50
C GLN A 101 17.45 -4.55 24.92
N GLY A 102 16.36 -4.96 24.28
CA GLY A 102 15.05 -4.86 24.88
C GLY A 102 15.09 -5.50 26.27
N VAL A 103 14.47 -4.83 27.25
CA VAL A 103 14.27 -5.19 28.66
C VAL A 103 14.42 -6.70 28.92
N LYS A 104 15.27 -7.05 29.92
CA LYS A 104 15.52 -8.43 30.39
C LYS A 104 14.25 -9.29 30.35
N GLY A 105 14.18 -10.22 29.40
CA GLY A 105 13.12 -11.24 29.34
C GLY A 105 12.64 -11.61 27.94
N GLN A 106 12.82 -10.76 26.93
CA GLN A 106 12.45 -11.10 25.55
C GLN A 106 13.50 -10.60 24.57
N LYS A 107 14.29 -11.54 24.01
CA LYS A 107 15.16 -11.25 22.86
C LYS A 107 14.28 -10.64 21.75
N PRO A 108 14.56 -9.41 21.25
CA PRO A 108 14.00 -8.96 19.99
C PRO A 108 14.55 -9.90 18.91
N ARG A 109 13.72 -10.82 18.42
CA ARG A 109 14.11 -11.76 17.36
C ARG A 109 14.44 -10.97 16.11
N GLN A 110 15.59 -11.25 15.51
CA GLN A 110 15.95 -10.66 14.22
C GLN A 110 14.86 -10.94 13.17
N PRO A 111 14.73 -10.10 12.12
CA PRO A 111 13.99 -10.45 10.90
C PRO A 111 14.52 -11.70 10.18
N THR A 112 15.68 -12.23 10.59
CA THR A 112 16.24 -13.50 10.09
C THR A 112 15.70 -14.73 10.83
N ASP A 113 15.26 -14.57 12.07
CA ASP A 113 14.78 -15.63 12.98
C ASP A 113 13.30 -15.43 13.37
N SER A 114 12.53 -14.78 12.49
CA SER A 114 11.09 -14.65 12.72
C SER A 114 10.48 -16.04 12.91
N PRO A 115 9.70 -16.26 13.99
CA PRO A 115 9.04 -17.54 14.21
C PRO A 115 8.01 -17.85 13.11
N LEU A 116 7.72 -16.87 12.23
CA LEU A 116 6.81 -17.01 11.11
C LEU A 116 7.39 -17.84 9.96
N TYR A 117 8.72 -17.81 9.71
CA TYR A 117 9.28 -18.54 8.55
C TYR A 117 9.10 -20.06 8.63
N PRO A 118 9.34 -20.72 9.77
CA PRO A 118 9.04 -22.15 9.90
C PRO A 118 7.55 -22.46 9.67
N LEU A 119 6.64 -21.62 10.17
CA LEU A 119 5.20 -21.79 9.97
C LEU A 119 4.79 -21.63 8.49
N LEU A 120 5.31 -20.60 7.82
CA LEU A 120 5.06 -20.35 6.40
C LEU A 120 5.63 -21.48 5.53
N THR A 121 6.80 -22.01 5.89
CA THR A 121 7.40 -23.17 5.23
C THR A 121 6.52 -24.41 5.42
N ALA A 122 6.09 -24.69 6.66
CA ALA A 122 5.20 -25.81 6.95
C ALA A 122 3.86 -25.69 6.23
N ALA A 123 3.30 -24.48 6.10
CA ALA A 123 2.09 -24.23 5.33
C ALA A 123 2.30 -24.48 3.82
N ALA A 124 3.43 -24.05 3.26
CA ALA A 124 3.78 -24.33 1.87
C ALA A 124 3.93 -25.84 1.62
N ASP A 125 4.54 -26.56 2.56
CA ASP A 125 4.68 -28.03 2.51
C ASP A 125 3.33 -28.71 2.56
N PHE A 126 2.44 -28.28 3.45
CA PHE A 126 1.06 -28.76 3.53
C PHE A 126 0.31 -28.56 2.20
N TYR A 127 0.32 -27.35 1.64
CA TYR A 127 -0.39 -27.07 0.39
C TYR A 127 0.19 -27.85 -0.80
N ARG A 128 1.52 -28.02 -0.84
CA ARG A 128 2.18 -28.82 -1.87
C ARG A 128 1.87 -30.32 -1.74
N ALA A 129 1.82 -30.84 -0.52
CA ALA A 129 1.39 -32.21 -0.26
C ALA A 129 -0.09 -32.39 -0.68
N ALA A 130 -0.95 -31.43 -0.35
CA ALA A 130 -2.35 -31.47 -0.72
C ALA A 130 -2.56 -31.48 -2.25
N LEU A 131 -1.79 -30.72 -3.03
CA LEU A 131 -1.84 -30.76 -4.49
C LEU A 131 -1.43 -32.13 -5.07
N LYS A 132 -0.57 -32.88 -4.36
CA LYS A 132 -0.10 -34.20 -4.77
C LYS A 132 -1.06 -35.33 -4.39
N SER A 133 -1.63 -35.31 -3.20
CA SER A 133 -2.32 -36.47 -2.63
C SER A 133 -3.71 -36.21 -2.03
N HIS A 134 -4.16 -34.96 -1.88
CA HIS A 134 -5.48 -34.71 -1.27
C HIS A 134 -6.62 -35.28 -2.12
N PRO A 135 -7.65 -35.91 -1.53
CA PRO A 135 -8.76 -36.50 -2.29
C PRO A 135 -9.48 -35.53 -3.23
N THR A 136 -9.57 -34.25 -2.85
CA THR A 136 -10.24 -33.20 -3.65
C THR A 136 -9.31 -32.45 -4.61
N ARG A 137 -8.05 -32.85 -4.78
CA ARG A 137 -7.06 -32.13 -5.61
C ARG A 137 -7.39 -32.09 -7.11
N LYS A 138 -8.34 -32.91 -7.57
CA LYS A 138 -8.60 -33.14 -9.00
C LYS A 138 -8.88 -31.85 -9.76
N SER A 139 -9.75 -30.99 -9.24
CA SER A 139 -10.08 -29.68 -9.84
C SER A 139 -8.85 -28.77 -9.97
N ALA A 140 -8.00 -28.72 -8.93
CA ALA A 140 -6.77 -27.94 -8.96
C ALA A 140 -5.79 -28.43 -10.02
N VAL A 141 -5.61 -29.75 -10.13
CA VAL A 141 -4.73 -30.38 -11.12
C VAL A 141 -5.26 -30.18 -12.54
N GLU A 142 -6.56 -30.36 -12.76
CA GLU A 142 -7.20 -30.14 -14.06
C GLU A 142 -7.10 -28.68 -14.49
N TYR A 143 -7.29 -27.73 -13.57
CA TYR A 143 -7.08 -26.31 -13.85
C TYR A 143 -5.65 -26.00 -14.28
N LEU A 144 -4.63 -26.46 -13.53
CA LEU A 144 -3.23 -26.22 -13.85
C LEU A 144 -2.83 -26.87 -15.19
N LYS A 145 -3.33 -28.07 -15.46
CA LYS A 145 -3.13 -28.74 -16.76
C LYS A 145 -3.84 -28.04 -17.90
N GLY A 146 -5.06 -27.53 -17.68
CA GLY A 146 -5.80 -26.72 -18.65
C GLY A 146 -5.08 -25.42 -19.00
N ARG A 147 -4.23 -24.91 -18.10
CA ARG A 147 -3.31 -23.79 -18.34
C ARG A 147 -1.97 -24.22 -18.97
N GLY A 148 -1.80 -25.49 -19.33
CA GLY A 148 -0.59 -26.01 -19.96
C GLY A 148 0.63 -26.11 -19.05
N LEU A 149 0.43 -26.07 -17.71
CA LEU A 149 1.55 -26.07 -16.76
C LEU A 149 2.06 -27.49 -16.50
N SER A 150 3.38 -27.65 -16.62
CA SER A 150 4.08 -28.90 -16.31
C SER A 150 4.25 -29.11 -14.81
N GLY A 151 4.45 -30.37 -14.41
CA GLY A 151 4.80 -30.72 -13.03
C GLY A 151 6.15 -30.15 -12.58
N GLU A 152 7.07 -29.89 -13.51
CA GLU A 152 8.37 -29.28 -13.22
C GLU A 152 8.22 -27.81 -12.82
N ILE A 153 7.47 -27.03 -13.61
CA ILE A 153 7.16 -25.63 -13.26
C ILE A 153 6.37 -25.54 -11.96
N ALA A 154 5.39 -26.45 -11.75
CA ALA A 154 4.67 -26.51 -10.49
C ALA A 154 5.60 -26.77 -9.30
N ARG A 155 6.62 -27.64 -9.46
CA ARG A 155 7.64 -27.91 -8.44
C ARG A 155 8.53 -26.69 -8.20
N ASP A 156 9.02 -26.05 -9.26
CA ASP A 156 10.02 -24.98 -9.17
C ASP A 156 9.45 -23.73 -8.49
N PHE A 157 8.21 -23.36 -8.81
CA PHE A 157 7.46 -22.30 -8.13
C PHE A 157 6.80 -22.76 -6.82
N GLY A 158 6.86 -24.05 -6.48
CA GLY A 158 6.30 -24.59 -5.24
C GLY A 158 4.78 -24.51 -5.16
N LEU A 159 4.08 -24.63 -6.28
CA LEU A 159 2.62 -24.55 -6.34
C LEU A 159 1.97 -25.59 -5.40
N GLY A 160 0.86 -25.18 -4.80
CA GLY A 160 0.10 -26.00 -3.87
C GLY A 160 -1.41 -25.91 -4.07
N PHE A 161 -2.15 -26.56 -3.18
CA PHE A 161 -3.60 -26.55 -3.14
C PHE A 161 -4.06 -26.39 -1.70
N ALA A 162 -4.87 -25.37 -1.43
CA ALA A 162 -5.63 -25.22 -0.20
C ALA A 162 -6.98 -25.93 -0.39
N PRO A 163 -7.23 -27.08 0.28
CA PRO A 163 -8.47 -27.80 0.11
C PRO A 163 -9.70 -26.98 0.52
N PRO A 164 -10.90 -27.30 0.02
CA PRO A 164 -12.15 -26.74 0.53
C PRO A 164 -12.33 -27.12 2.01
N GLY A 165 -12.98 -26.24 2.77
CA GLY A 165 -13.14 -26.36 4.21
C GLY A 165 -12.59 -25.15 4.96
N TRP A 166 -12.96 -25.03 6.24
CA TRP A 166 -12.67 -23.83 7.05
C TRP A 166 -11.43 -23.97 7.94
N ASP A 167 -10.93 -25.17 8.18
CA ASP A 167 -9.96 -25.43 9.25
C ASP A 167 -8.94 -26.53 8.89
N ASN A 168 -8.63 -26.70 7.61
CA ASN A 168 -7.70 -27.72 7.13
C ASN A 168 -6.27 -27.46 7.63
N LEU A 169 -5.74 -26.27 7.35
CA LEU A 169 -4.43 -25.84 7.81
C LEU A 169 -4.44 -25.62 9.32
N TYR A 170 -5.52 -25.03 9.85
CA TYR A 170 -5.72 -24.87 11.29
C TYR A 170 -5.55 -26.20 12.02
N LYS A 171 -6.29 -27.26 11.66
CA LYS A 171 -6.17 -28.57 12.29
C LYS A 171 -4.81 -29.24 12.07
N HIS A 172 -4.15 -28.96 10.94
CA HIS A 172 -2.87 -29.58 10.61
C HIS A 172 -1.69 -28.97 11.37
N LEU A 173 -1.67 -27.65 11.54
CA LEU A 173 -0.53 -26.93 12.12
C LEU A 173 -0.77 -26.41 13.52
N SER A 174 -2.02 -26.22 13.97
CA SER A 174 -2.32 -25.64 15.29
C SER A 174 -2.11 -26.65 16.41
N SER A 175 -1.09 -26.46 17.24
CA SER A 175 -0.90 -27.21 18.49
C SER A 175 -1.33 -26.42 19.73
N ASP A 176 -0.99 -25.12 19.80
CA ASP A 176 -1.24 -24.28 20.97
C ASP A 176 -1.62 -22.83 20.60
N THR A 177 -2.05 -22.07 21.61
CA THR A 177 -2.53 -20.68 21.44
C THR A 177 -1.46 -19.73 20.90
N LEU A 178 -0.18 -19.95 21.25
CA LEU A 178 0.93 -19.11 20.76
C LEU A 178 1.16 -19.35 19.28
N GLN A 179 1.13 -20.62 18.85
CA GLN A 179 1.26 -20.99 17.46
C GLN A 179 0.07 -20.48 16.64
N GLN A 180 -1.16 -20.56 17.18
CA GLN A 180 -2.35 -19.97 16.53
C GLN A 180 -2.20 -18.47 16.31
N LYS A 181 -1.71 -17.73 17.31
CA LYS A 181 -1.42 -16.30 17.19
C LYS A 181 -0.38 -16.05 16.10
N ALA A 182 0.72 -16.81 16.09
CA ALA A 182 1.74 -16.70 15.06
C ALA A 182 1.21 -17.02 13.65
N MET A 183 0.26 -17.95 13.51
CA MET A 183 -0.41 -18.21 12.23
C MET A 183 -1.31 -17.05 11.78
N ILE A 184 -1.95 -16.33 12.71
CA ILE A 184 -2.68 -15.09 12.40
C ILE A 184 -1.70 -13.99 11.98
N ASP A 185 -0.59 -13.82 12.71
CA ASP A 185 0.45 -12.82 12.40
C ASP A 185 1.13 -13.10 11.05
N ALA A 186 1.25 -14.37 10.66
CA ALA A 186 1.72 -14.81 9.34
C ALA A 186 0.66 -14.65 8.23
N GLY A 187 -0.57 -14.26 8.57
CA GLY A 187 -1.67 -14.11 7.62
C GLY A 187 -2.22 -15.45 7.09
N LEU A 188 -2.00 -16.56 7.80
CA LEU A 188 -2.49 -17.90 7.43
C LEU A 188 -3.91 -18.16 7.94
N LEU A 189 -4.28 -17.53 9.06
CA LEU A 189 -5.60 -17.63 9.68
C LEU A 189 -6.31 -16.28 9.70
N ILE A 190 -7.64 -16.31 9.71
CA ILE A 190 -8.51 -15.17 10.01
C ILE A 190 -9.19 -15.47 11.34
N GLU A 191 -9.23 -14.47 12.22
CA GLU A 191 -10.02 -14.50 13.44
C GLU A 191 -11.28 -13.65 13.26
N ASN A 192 -12.44 -14.24 13.52
CA ASN A 192 -13.70 -13.49 13.53
C ASN A 192 -13.80 -12.67 14.81
N ALA A 193 -13.82 -11.35 14.68
CA ALA A 193 -13.81 -10.42 15.82
C ALA A 193 -15.04 -10.52 16.74
N GLU A 194 -16.17 -11.05 16.27
CA GLU A 194 -17.40 -11.20 17.06
C GLU A 194 -17.49 -12.53 17.80
N THR A 195 -16.95 -13.60 17.21
CA THR A 195 -17.11 -14.97 17.72
C THR A 195 -15.82 -15.59 18.25
N GLY A 196 -14.67 -14.95 18.02
CA GLY A 196 -13.34 -15.49 18.31
C GLY A 196 -12.97 -16.72 17.49
N LYS A 197 -13.83 -17.17 16.56
CA LYS A 197 -13.59 -18.35 15.75
C LYS A 197 -12.47 -18.06 14.75
N ARG A 198 -11.50 -18.98 14.71
CA ARG A 198 -10.37 -18.96 13.80
C ARG A 198 -10.60 -19.93 12.66
N TYR A 199 -10.27 -19.51 11.44
CA TYR A 199 -10.40 -20.33 10.24
C TYR A 199 -9.30 -19.99 9.24
N ASP A 200 -9.02 -20.93 8.35
CA ASP A 200 -8.01 -20.82 7.31
C ASP A 200 -8.32 -19.62 6.41
N ARG A 201 -7.32 -18.77 6.13
CA ARG A 201 -7.47 -17.66 5.18
C ARG A 201 -7.71 -18.17 3.75
N PHE A 202 -6.92 -19.17 3.35
CA PHE A 202 -6.95 -19.74 2.01
C PHE A 202 -7.74 -21.05 2.03
N ARG A 203 -8.78 -21.10 1.21
CA ARG A 203 -9.75 -22.21 1.14
C ARG A 203 -10.15 -22.40 -0.32
N ASP A 204 -10.18 -23.64 -0.77
CA ASP A 204 -10.49 -24.04 -2.15
C ASP A 204 -9.74 -23.24 -3.22
N ARG A 205 -8.41 -23.15 -3.08
CA ARG A 205 -7.54 -22.31 -3.92
C ARG A 205 -6.29 -23.03 -4.37
N VAL A 206 -5.84 -22.73 -5.59
CA VAL A 206 -4.46 -22.99 -6.01
C VAL A 206 -3.56 -21.98 -5.33
N MET A 207 -2.48 -22.48 -4.72
CA MET A 207 -1.60 -21.71 -3.87
C MET A 207 -0.28 -21.40 -4.56
N PHE A 208 0.11 -20.13 -4.50
CA PHE A 208 1.32 -19.55 -5.07
C PHE A 208 2.18 -19.01 -3.92
N PRO A 209 3.20 -19.75 -3.43
CA PRO A 209 4.06 -19.24 -2.38
C PRO A 209 4.90 -18.06 -2.90
N ILE A 210 4.97 -16.99 -2.13
CA ILE A 210 5.79 -15.81 -2.42
C ILE A 210 7.09 -15.96 -1.62
N ARG A 211 8.23 -15.79 -2.29
CA ARG A 211 9.55 -15.98 -1.71
C ARG A 211 10.34 -14.67 -1.67
N ASP A 212 11.08 -14.47 -0.60
CA ASP A 212 12.04 -13.37 -0.50
C ASP A 212 13.32 -13.63 -1.33
N SER A 213 14.27 -12.70 -1.27
CA SER A 213 15.58 -12.80 -1.93
C SER A 213 16.38 -14.05 -1.56
N ARG A 214 16.12 -14.67 -0.40
CA ARG A 214 16.78 -15.89 0.10
C ARG A 214 16.02 -17.16 -0.24
N GLY A 215 14.84 -17.05 -0.87
CA GLY A 215 13.98 -18.19 -1.19
C GLY A 215 13.10 -18.66 -0.03
N ARG A 216 13.04 -17.91 1.08
CA ARG A 216 12.16 -18.23 2.21
C ARG A 216 10.73 -17.87 1.84
N VAL A 217 9.77 -18.71 2.20
CA VAL A 217 8.35 -18.39 2.00
C VAL A 217 7.94 -17.31 3.00
N ILE A 218 7.42 -16.20 2.47
CA ILE A 218 7.04 -15.02 3.26
C ILE A 218 5.54 -14.74 3.21
N ALA A 219 4.85 -15.21 2.17
CA ALA A 219 3.43 -15.02 1.96
C ALA A 219 2.88 -15.99 0.91
N PHE A 220 1.59 -15.89 0.63
CA PHE A 220 0.93 -16.66 -0.41
C PHE A 220 -0.03 -15.79 -1.24
N GLY A 221 -0.09 -16.08 -2.54
CA GLY A 221 -1.24 -15.81 -3.39
C GLY A 221 -2.12 -17.06 -3.49
N GLY A 222 -3.42 -16.87 -3.65
CA GLY A 222 -4.39 -17.96 -3.77
C GLY A 222 -5.44 -17.68 -4.82
N ARG A 223 -5.56 -18.53 -5.84
CA ARG A 223 -6.57 -18.41 -6.91
C ARG A 223 -7.72 -19.38 -6.70
N VAL A 224 -8.96 -18.90 -6.75
CA VAL A 224 -10.15 -19.77 -6.70
C VAL A 224 -10.20 -20.72 -7.89
N LEU A 225 -10.88 -21.85 -7.71
CA LEU A 225 -11.16 -22.81 -8.78
C LEU A 225 -12.56 -22.67 -9.39
N GLY A 226 -13.53 -22.20 -8.59
CA GLY A 226 -14.89 -21.90 -9.02
C GLY A 226 -15.19 -20.39 -9.08
N ASP A 227 -16.44 -20.03 -8.83
CA ASP A 227 -16.96 -18.65 -8.95
C ASP A 227 -16.80 -17.81 -7.67
N ASP A 228 -16.10 -18.35 -6.66
CA ASP A 228 -15.85 -17.66 -5.40
C ASP A 228 -15.05 -16.37 -5.60
N LYS A 229 -15.37 -15.33 -4.82
CA LYS A 229 -14.67 -14.04 -4.85
C LYS A 229 -13.83 -13.85 -3.58
N PRO A 230 -12.68 -13.14 -3.66
CA PRO A 230 -12.06 -12.61 -4.89
C PRO A 230 -11.33 -13.71 -5.69
N LYS A 231 -11.18 -13.49 -7.02
CA LYS A 231 -10.52 -14.41 -7.96
C LYS A 231 -9.10 -14.76 -7.48
N TYR A 232 -8.34 -13.73 -7.10
CA TYR A 232 -7.06 -13.86 -6.41
C TYR A 232 -7.15 -13.26 -5.02
N LEU A 233 -6.56 -13.95 -4.04
CA LEU A 233 -6.43 -13.49 -2.66
C LEU A 233 -4.96 -13.53 -2.29
N ASN A 234 -4.41 -12.40 -1.84
CA ASN A 234 -3.05 -12.36 -1.31
C ASN A 234 -3.09 -12.39 0.23
N SER A 235 -1.99 -12.85 0.83
CA SER A 235 -1.72 -12.59 2.24
C SER A 235 -1.87 -11.09 2.56
N PRO A 236 -2.31 -10.72 3.77
CA PRO A 236 -2.29 -9.34 4.22
C PRO A 236 -0.85 -8.86 4.39
N GLU A 237 -0.64 -7.57 4.67
CA GLU A 237 0.65 -7.09 5.17
C GLU A 237 1.01 -7.83 6.47
N THR A 238 2.26 -8.28 6.60
CA THR A 238 2.75 -8.98 7.80
C THR A 238 4.15 -8.50 8.17
N PRO A 239 4.68 -8.86 9.36
CA PRO A 239 6.06 -8.50 9.72
C PRO A 239 7.14 -9.04 8.79
N VAL A 240 6.84 -10.03 7.95
CA VAL A 240 7.78 -10.63 6.99
C VAL A 240 7.37 -10.43 5.53
N PHE A 241 6.28 -9.71 5.27
CA PHE A 241 5.75 -9.54 3.92
C PHE A 241 5.14 -8.15 3.70
N HIS A 242 5.73 -7.43 2.74
CA HIS A 242 5.28 -6.12 2.29
C HIS A 242 5.02 -6.11 0.79
N LYS A 243 3.76 -5.96 0.37
CA LYS A 243 3.38 -6.04 -1.06
C LYS A 243 4.08 -4.99 -1.91
N GLY A 244 4.21 -3.78 -1.36
CA GLY A 244 4.87 -2.66 -2.04
C GLY A 244 6.38 -2.82 -2.19
N GLN A 245 6.97 -3.90 -1.67
CA GLN A 245 8.41 -4.17 -1.75
C GLN A 245 8.71 -5.47 -2.49
N GLU A 246 7.87 -6.50 -2.32
CA GLU A 246 8.11 -7.83 -2.87
C GLU A 246 7.58 -7.98 -4.31
N LEU A 247 8.28 -8.80 -5.09
CA LEU A 247 7.92 -9.15 -6.46
C LEU A 247 7.89 -10.67 -6.60
N TYR A 248 6.76 -11.21 -7.01
CA TYR A 248 6.63 -12.64 -7.27
C TYR A 248 7.54 -13.06 -8.42
N GLY A 249 8.22 -14.21 -8.30
CA GLY A 249 9.10 -14.73 -9.35
C GLY A 249 10.53 -14.19 -9.32
N LEU A 250 10.83 -13.14 -8.53
CA LEU A 250 12.16 -12.54 -8.50
C LEU A 250 13.24 -13.52 -7.99
N PHE A 251 12.90 -14.32 -6.98
CA PHE A 251 13.79 -15.36 -6.48
C PHE A 251 14.05 -16.43 -7.56
N GLU A 252 13.00 -16.91 -8.21
CA GLU A 252 13.07 -17.92 -9.26
C GLU A 252 13.90 -17.43 -10.46
N ALA A 253 13.70 -16.18 -10.89
CA ALA A 253 14.45 -15.57 -11.98
C ALA A 253 15.96 -15.52 -11.67
N ARG A 254 16.34 -15.05 -10.48
CA ARG A 254 17.74 -14.97 -10.04
C ARG A 254 18.37 -16.35 -9.81
N LYS A 255 17.58 -17.32 -9.35
CA LYS A 255 18.03 -18.70 -9.18
C LYS A 255 18.33 -19.35 -10.53
N PHE A 256 17.52 -19.07 -11.55
CA PHE A 256 17.69 -19.62 -12.88
C PHE A 256 18.84 -18.95 -13.65
N ASN A 257 18.94 -17.62 -13.57
CA ASN A 257 20.03 -16.87 -14.15
C ASN A 257 20.54 -15.83 -13.16
N ARG A 258 21.81 -15.94 -12.77
CA ARG A 258 22.46 -14.98 -11.87
C ARG A 258 22.84 -13.67 -12.57
N ASN A 259 23.06 -13.72 -13.88
CA ASN A 259 23.49 -12.59 -14.70
C ASN A 259 22.35 -12.18 -15.63
N LEU A 260 21.27 -11.66 -15.05
CA LEU A 260 20.14 -11.13 -15.80
C LEU A 260 20.51 -9.76 -16.39
N ASP A 261 20.26 -9.56 -17.68
CA ASP A 261 20.40 -8.23 -18.30
C ASP A 261 19.07 -7.46 -18.28
N GLU A 262 17.92 -8.15 -18.22
CA GLU A 262 16.57 -7.55 -18.23
C GLU A 262 15.58 -8.38 -17.40
N ILE A 263 14.67 -7.70 -16.67
CA ILE A 263 13.50 -8.31 -16.02
C ILE A 263 12.21 -7.81 -16.68
N ILE A 264 11.28 -8.74 -16.92
CA ILE A 264 9.93 -8.46 -17.43
C ILE A 264 8.97 -8.35 -16.24
N VAL A 265 8.34 -7.20 -16.05
CA VAL A 265 7.31 -6.99 -15.02
C VAL A 265 5.94 -7.18 -15.65
N VAL A 266 5.19 -8.15 -15.15
CA VAL A 266 3.80 -8.48 -15.54
C VAL A 266 2.86 -8.28 -14.35
N GLU A 267 1.55 -8.42 -14.55
CA GLU A 267 0.57 -8.13 -13.49
C GLU A 267 0.26 -9.34 -12.59
N GLY A 268 0.25 -10.55 -13.14
CA GLY A 268 -0.26 -11.74 -12.46
C GLY A 268 0.76 -12.85 -12.17
N TYR A 269 0.46 -13.67 -11.17
CA TYR A 269 1.20 -14.91 -10.88
C TYR A 269 1.25 -15.86 -12.08
N MET A 270 0.11 -16.00 -12.77
CA MET A 270 -0.02 -16.91 -13.91
C MET A 270 0.80 -16.44 -15.10
N ASP A 271 0.94 -15.14 -15.32
CA ASP A 271 1.77 -14.57 -16.39
C ASP A 271 3.24 -14.95 -16.19
N VAL A 272 3.76 -14.77 -14.97
CA VAL A 272 5.12 -15.18 -14.61
C VAL A 272 5.34 -16.67 -14.86
N ILE A 273 4.39 -17.50 -14.41
CA ILE A 273 4.50 -18.95 -14.52
C ILE A 273 4.38 -19.41 -15.98
N ALA A 274 3.47 -18.83 -16.75
CA ALA A 274 3.25 -19.16 -18.15
C ALA A 274 4.47 -18.77 -19.00
N LEU A 275 5.03 -17.57 -18.79
CA LEU A 275 6.29 -17.15 -19.41
C LEU A 275 7.44 -18.10 -19.03
N ALA A 276 7.57 -18.46 -17.75
CA ALA A 276 8.59 -19.38 -17.28
C ALA A 276 8.43 -20.81 -17.88
N GLN A 277 7.21 -21.28 -18.06
CA GLN A 277 6.88 -22.55 -18.74
C GLN A 277 7.33 -22.54 -20.20
N GLN A 278 7.30 -21.38 -20.85
CA GLN A 278 7.78 -21.15 -22.21
C GLN A 278 9.28 -20.80 -22.27
N GLY A 279 9.99 -20.88 -21.14
CA GLY A 279 11.43 -20.63 -21.05
C GLY A 279 11.82 -19.17 -20.83
N LEU A 280 10.87 -18.24 -20.79
CA LEU A 280 11.08 -16.84 -20.42
C LEU A 280 11.10 -16.71 -18.90
N ARG A 281 12.23 -17.06 -18.29
CA ARG A 281 12.41 -17.16 -16.83
C ARG A 281 12.88 -15.88 -16.14
N ASN A 282 12.76 -14.73 -16.80
CA ASN A 282 13.10 -13.41 -16.26
C ASN A 282 11.86 -12.56 -15.96
N ALA A 283 10.68 -13.17 -15.85
CA ALA A 283 9.43 -12.50 -15.53
C ALA A 283 9.19 -12.41 -14.01
N VAL A 284 8.62 -11.30 -13.56
CA VAL A 284 8.19 -11.05 -12.18
C VAL A 284 6.83 -10.35 -12.16
N ALA A 285 6.08 -10.46 -11.07
CA ALA A 285 4.79 -9.78 -10.92
C ALA A 285 4.69 -8.94 -9.65
N THR A 286 3.95 -7.84 -9.74
CA THR A 286 3.47 -7.11 -8.55
C THR A 286 2.37 -7.92 -7.86
N LEU A 287 2.14 -7.64 -6.58
CA LEU A 287 1.33 -8.50 -5.70
C LEU A 287 -0.07 -7.93 -5.46
N GLY A 288 -0.79 -7.65 -6.57
CA GLY A 288 -2.10 -7.01 -6.54
C GLY A 288 -2.03 -5.55 -6.11
N THR A 289 -0.94 -4.87 -6.47
CA THR A 289 -0.69 -3.45 -6.23
C THR A 289 -0.07 -2.82 -7.47
N ALA A 290 -0.21 -1.50 -7.62
CA ALA A 290 0.59 -0.77 -8.59
C ALA A 290 2.10 -0.95 -8.29
N THR A 291 2.92 -0.83 -9.33
CA THR A 291 4.38 -0.81 -9.20
C THR A 291 4.82 0.35 -8.31
N SER A 292 5.68 0.09 -7.33
CA SER A 292 6.21 1.11 -6.41
C SER A 292 7.65 1.50 -6.75
N GLU A 293 8.12 2.64 -6.23
CA GLU A 293 9.54 3.01 -6.30
C GLU A 293 10.46 1.96 -5.66
N GLU A 294 10.00 1.27 -4.61
CA GLU A 294 10.80 0.25 -3.93
C GLU A 294 10.94 -1.02 -4.78
N HIS A 295 9.90 -1.38 -5.54
CA HIS A 295 10.01 -2.41 -6.57
C HIS A 295 11.11 -2.06 -7.58
N LEU A 296 11.12 -0.84 -8.09
CA LEU A 296 12.13 -0.40 -9.06
C LEU A 296 13.54 -0.35 -8.46
N LYS A 297 13.69 0.13 -7.21
CA LYS A 297 14.99 0.09 -6.52
C LYS A 297 15.52 -1.33 -6.43
N ARG A 298 14.68 -2.30 -6.07
CA ARG A 298 15.08 -3.72 -6.02
C ARG A 298 15.41 -4.29 -7.40
N LEU A 299 14.60 -4.00 -8.41
CA LEU A 299 14.85 -4.46 -9.78
C LEU A 299 16.16 -3.91 -10.32
N PHE A 300 16.41 -2.60 -10.15
CA PHE A 300 17.61 -1.96 -10.67
C PHE A 300 18.91 -2.27 -9.91
N ARG A 301 18.83 -2.94 -8.76
CA ARG A 301 20.00 -3.60 -8.13
C ARG A 301 20.39 -4.88 -8.87
N VAL A 302 19.39 -5.59 -9.42
CA VAL A 302 19.58 -6.89 -10.06
C VAL A 302 19.87 -6.74 -11.56
N VAL A 303 19.20 -5.82 -12.25
CA VAL A 303 19.30 -5.65 -13.71
C VAL A 303 19.37 -4.18 -14.11
N PRO A 304 20.08 -3.85 -15.20
CA PRO A 304 20.06 -2.49 -15.75
C PRO A 304 18.78 -2.19 -16.57
N ASN A 305 18.09 -3.22 -17.09
CA ASN A 305 16.92 -3.04 -17.96
C ASN A 305 15.65 -3.63 -17.32
N VAL A 306 14.56 -2.87 -17.37
CA VAL A 306 13.22 -3.32 -16.95
C VAL A 306 12.25 -3.18 -18.13
N LEU A 307 11.54 -4.25 -18.44
CA LEU A 307 10.46 -4.25 -19.42
C LEU A 307 9.13 -4.41 -18.67
N PHE A 308 8.26 -3.41 -18.73
CA PHE A 308 6.89 -3.57 -18.27
C PHE A 308 6.05 -4.16 -19.40
N CYS A 309 5.28 -5.20 -19.10
CA CYS A 309 4.36 -5.85 -20.04
C CYS A 309 2.95 -5.76 -19.45
N PHE A 310 2.11 -4.91 -20.04
CA PHE A 310 0.76 -4.63 -19.58
C PHE A 310 -0.27 -5.25 -20.51
N ASP A 311 -1.41 -5.62 -19.94
CA ASP A 311 -2.57 -6.10 -20.67
C ASP A 311 -3.08 -5.02 -21.64
N GLY A 312 -3.69 -5.44 -22.75
CA GLY A 312 -4.12 -4.54 -23.84
C GLY A 312 -5.33 -3.65 -23.52
N ASP A 313 -5.77 -3.59 -22.26
CA ASP A 313 -6.97 -2.90 -21.84
C ASP A 313 -6.69 -1.49 -21.23
N GLN A 314 -7.75 -0.81 -20.80
CA GLN A 314 -7.61 0.53 -20.21
C GLN A 314 -6.95 0.49 -18.81
N ALA A 315 -7.11 -0.61 -18.08
CA ALA A 315 -6.50 -0.78 -16.76
C ALA A 315 -4.98 -0.91 -16.90
N GLY A 316 -4.50 -1.73 -17.84
CA GLY A 316 -3.09 -1.88 -18.19
C GLY A 316 -2.44 -0.56 -18.62
N ARG A 317 -3.14 0.24 -19.44
CA ARG A 317 -2.68 1.60 -19.81
C ARG A 317 -2.55 2.54 -18.61
N ASN A 318 -3.52 2.53 -17.70
CA ASN A 318 -3.46 3.34 -16.48
C ASN A 318 -2.38 2.85 -15.51
N ALA A 319 -2.12 1.53 -15.48
CA ALA A 319 -1.03 0.94 -14.69
C ALA A 319 0.34 1.31 -15.26
N ALA A 320 0.48 1.41 -16.58
CA ALA A 320 1.71 1.82 -17.25
C ALA A 320 2.15 3.24 -16.89
N TRP A 321 1.23 4.21 -16.82
CA TRP A 321 1.58 5.57 -16.40
C TRP A 321 2.07 5.59 -14.94
N ARG A 322 1.39 4.87 -14.03
CA ARG A 322 1.84 4.76 -12.64
C ARG A 322 3.21 4.10 -12.52
N ALA A 323 3.47 3.06 -13.31
CA ALA A 323 4.77 2.40 -13.35
C ALA A 323 5.86 3.33 -13.90
N LEU A 324 5.53 4.18 -14.89
CA LEU A 324 6.43 5.22 -15.38
C LEU A 324 6.78 6.22 -14.28
N GLU A 325 5.79 6.74 -13.56
CA GLU A 325 5.99 7.69 -12.47
C GLU A 325 6.87 7.10 -11.36
N ALA A 326 6.64 5.83 -10.99
CA ALA A 326 7.46 5.11 -10.02
C ALA A 326 8.89 4.81 -10.52
N THR A 327 9.10 4.77 -11.84
CA THR A 327 10.39 4.47 -12.45
C THR A 327 11.31 5.68 -12.54
N ILE A 328 10.75 6.86 -12.78
CA ILE A 328 11.51 8.10 -12.98
C ILE A 328 12.57 8.34 -11.89
N PRO A 329 12.25 8.26 -10.58
CA PRO A 329 13.23 8.52 -9.52
C PRO A 329 14.38 7.49 -9.45
N GLY A 330 14.17 6.29 -10.02
CA GLY A 330 15.16 5.22 -10.07
C GLY A 330 16.06 5.22 -11.32
N LEU A 331 15.80 6.11 -12.28
CA LEU A 331 16.33 6.06 -13.64
C LEU A 331 17.68 6.78 -13.77
N GLN A 332 18.71 6.18 -13.16
CA GLN A 332 20.11 6.61 -13.28
C GLN A 332 20.66 6.34 -14.69
N ASP A 333 21.74 7.02 -15.07
CA ASP A 333 22.41 6.75 -16.34
C ASP A 333 22.88 5.29 -16.41
N GLY A 334 22.61 4.65 -17.55
CA GLY A 334 22.85 3.21 -17.75
C GLY A 334 21.66 2.31 -17.37
N ARG A 335 20.64 2.82 -16.69
CA ARG A 335 19.37 2.11 -16.47
C ARG A 335 18.37 2.41 -17.57
N ARG A 336 17.55 1.42 -17.92
CA ARG A 336 16.55 1.55 -18.99
C ARG A 336 15.23 0.94 -18.56
N ALA A 337 14.14 1.58 -18.97
CA ALA A 337 12.80 1.06 -18.85
C ALA A 337 12.10 1.10 -20.21
N ARG A 338 11.32 0.05 -20.50
CA ARG A 338 10.51 -0.07 -21.73
C ARG A 338 9.11 -0.56 -21.37
N PHE A 339 8.14 -0.27 -22.24
CA PHE A 339 6.74 -0.60 -22.07
C PHE A 339 6.25 -1.40 -23.28
N LEU A 340 5.72 -2.59 -23.05
CA LEU A 340 5.05 -3.41 -24.03
C LEU A 340 3.55 -3.46 -23.67
N PHE A 341 2.72 -3.06 -24.62
CA PHE A 341 1.27 -3.20 -24.54
C PHE A 341 0.84 -4.39 -25.41
N LEU A 342 0.10 -5.31 -24.82
CA LEU A 342 -0.42 -6.46 -25.54
C LEU A 342 -1.65 -6.10 -26.38
N PRO A 343 -2.04 -6.94 -27.37
CA PRO A 343 -3.31 -6.77 -28.07
C PRO A 343 -4.50 -6.73 -27.11
N GLU A 344 -5.58 -6.07 -27.51
CA GLU A 344 -6.78 -5.94 -26.69
C GLU A 344 -7.35 -7.31 -26.30
N GLY A 345 -7.60 -7.50 -25.00
CA GLY A 345 -8.12 -8.74 -24.45
C GLY A 345 -7.09 -9.85 -24.18
N GLU A 346 -5.82 -9.62 -24.48
CA GLU A 346 -4.73 -10.57 -24.23
C GLU A 346 -3.95 -10.23 -22.95
N ASP A 347 -3.57 -11.27 -22.20
CA ASP A 347 -2.60 -11.23 -21.10
C ASP A 347 -1.33 -12.00 -21.51
N PRO A 348 -0.19 -11.85 -20.80
CA PRO A 348 1.03 -12.58 -21.15
C PRO A 348 0.85 -14.11 -21.14
N ASP A 349 0.00 -14.66 -20.28
CA ASP A 349 -0.32 -16.09 -20.21
C ASP A 349 -1.02 -16.59 -21.49
N THR A 350 -2.12 -15.97 -21.91
CA THR A 350 -2.88 -16.34 -23.11
C THR A 350 -2.05 -16.15 -24.36
N LEU A 351 -1.37 -15.02 -24.46
CA LEU A 351 -0.64 -14.66 -25.66
C LEU A 351 0.57 -15.56 -25.88
N VAL A 352 1.42 -15.77 -24.87
CA VAL A 352 2.62 -16.62 -25.04
C VAL A 352 2.27 -18.07 -25.35
N ARG A 353 1.12 -18.56 -24.87
CA ARG A 353 0.61 -19.90 -25.24
C ARG A 353 0.07 -19.94 -26.66
N ALA A 354 -0.52 -18.86 -27.16
CA ALA A 354 -1.08 -18.79 -28.50
C ALA A 354 0.00 -18.64 -29.58
N GLU A 355 0.98 -17.75 -29.38
CA GLU A 355 1.99 -17.42 -30.41
C GLU A 355 3.36 -18.11 -30.18
N GLY A 356 3.60 -18.61 -28.97
CA GLY A 356 4.87 -19.23 -28.60
C GLY A 356 5.98 -18.23 -28.28
N THR A 357 7.09 -18.75 -27.74
CA THR A 357 8.18 -17.95 -27.18
C THR A 357 8.85 -17.02 -28.19
N ASP A 358 9.10 -17.50 -29.41
CA ASP A 358 9.87 -16.74 -30.41
C ASP A 358 9.06 -15.57 -30.95
N ALA A 359 7.75 -15.76 -31.18
CA ALA A 359 6.86 -14.68 -31.56
C ALA A 359 6.69 -13.65 -30.42
N PHE A 360 6.57 -14.10 -29.17
CA PHE A 360 6.50 -13.19 -28.02
C PHE A 360 7.79 -12.35 -27.87
N LYS A 361 8.97 -12.96 -28.06
CA LYS A 361 10.25 -12.23 -28.10
C LYS A 361 10.33 -11.25 -29.27
N ALA A 362 9.86 -11.66 -30.46
CA ALA A 362 9.81 -10.78 -31.62
C ALA A 362 8.92 -9.56 -31.34
N ARG A 363 7.76 -9.77 -30.69
CA ARG A 363 6.87 -8.70 -30.23
C ARG A 363 7.56 -7.75 -29.25
N ILE A 364 8.26 -8.27 -28.24
CA ILE A 364 9.07 -7.43 -27.34
C ILE A 364 10.06 -6.57 -28.13
N ASN A 365 10.76 -7.15 -29.10
CA ASN A 365 11.79 -6.44 -29.86
C ASN A 365 11.20 -5.39 -30.82
N GLN A 366 10.01 -5.63 -31.37
CA GLN A 366 9.39 -4.78 -32.39
C GLN A 366 8.48 -3.71 -31.80
N HIS A 367 7.83 -3.98 -30.66
CA HIS A 367 6.74 -3.17 -30.14
C HIS A 367 6.98 -2.60 -28.74
N ALA A 368 8.01 -3.05 -28.01
CA ALA A 368 8.30 -2.44 -26.71
C ALA A 368 8.85 -1.02 -26.89
N GLN A 369 8.12 -0.04 -26.35
CA GLN A 369 8.43 1.38 -26.45
C GLN A 369 9.41 1.79 -25.35
N PRO A 370 10.49 2.52 -25.67
CA PRO A 370 11.32 3.18 -24.66
C PRO A 370 10.50 4.11 -23.77
N LEU A 371 10.90 4.26 -22.49
CA LEU A 371 10.20 5.12 -21.53
C LEU A 371 9.98 6.54 -22.04
N ALA A 372 10.99 7.15 -22.67
CA ALA A 372 10.88 8.52 -23.19
C ALA A 372 9.84 8.62 -24.33
N ASP A 373 9.79 7.64 -25.23
CA ASP A 373 8.83 7.65 -26.34
C ASP A 373 7.40 7.49 -25.81
N TYR A 374 7.19 6.52 -24.92
CA TYR A 374 5.90 6.32 -24.25
C TYR A 374 5.49 7.58 -23.46
N PHE A 375 6.40 8.20 -22.71
CA PHE A 375 6.17 9.43 -21.95
C PHE A 375 5.61 10.55 -22.83
N PHE A 376 6.30 10.90 -23.92
CA PHE A 376 5.87 11.99 -24.79
C PHE A 376 4.63 11.64 -25.62
N GLU A 377 4.45 10.37 -26.00
CA GLU A 377 3.25 9.91 -26.69
C GLU A 377 2.00 10.10 -25.80
N GLN A 378 2.07 9.75 -24.52
CA GLN A 378 0.93 9.94 -23.60
C GLN A 378 0.64 11.42 -23.37
N LEU A 379 1.67 12.24 -23.13
CA LEU A 379 1.46 13.68 -22.96
C LEU A 379 0.87 14.35 -24.19
N THR A 380 1.16 13.85 -25.39
CA THR A 380 0.55 14.34 -26.65
C THR A 380 -0.95 14.05 -26.72
N LYS A 381 -1.43 12.99 -26.07
CA LYS A 381 -2.86 12.65 -25.99
C LYS A 381 -3.61 13.59 -25.04
N GLU A 382 -2.93 14.08 -24.00
CA GLU A 382 -3.51 15.04 -23.03
C GLU A 382 -3.37 16.50 -23.48
N ALA A 383 -2.28 16.84 -24.15
CA ALA A 383 -1.94 18.20 -24.56
C ALA A 383 -1.50 18.24 -26.03
N ASP A 384 -2.34 18.81 -26.91
CA ASP A 384 -2.05 18.88 -28.35
C ASP A 384 -0.84 19.80 -28.63
N PRO A 385 0.32 19.27 -29.06
CA PRO A 385 1.52 20.07 -29.27
C PRO A 385 1.43 20.98 -30.50
N ARG A 386 0.34 20.94 -31.27
CA ARG A 386 0.10 21.85 -32.40
C ARG A 386 -0.46 23.21 -31.96
N SER A 387 -1.07 23.30 -30.78
CA SER A 387 -1.61 24.55 -30.25
C SER A 387 -0.64 25.20 -29.25
N LEU A 388 -0.67 26.54 -29.13
CA LEU A 388 0.16 27.25 -28.15
C LEU A 388 -0.22 26.86 -26.71
N GLU A 389 -1.53 26.73 -26.43
CA GLU A 389 -2.04 26.27 -25.13
C GLU A 389 -1.59 24.85 -24.81
N GLY A 390 -1.67 23.93 -25.78
CA GLY A 390 -1.23 22.55 -25.59
C GLY A 390 0.28 22.43 -25.41
N LYS A 391 1.09 23.22 -26.12
CA LYS A 391 2.53 23.33 -25.86
C LYS A 391 2.82 23.81 -24.44
N ALA A 392 2.15 24.86 -23.98
CA ALA A 392 2.32 25.36 -22.61
C ALA A 392 1.88 24.32 -21.57
N HIS A 393 0.74 23.66 -21.78
CA HIS A 393 0.24 22.62 -20.90
C HIS A 393 1.18 21.41 -20.84
N MET A 394 1.72 20.96 -21.98
CA MET A 394 2.68 19.88 -22.05
C MET A 394 3.94 20.18 -21.24
N VAL A 395 4.46 21.41 -21.29
CA VAL A 395 5.60 21.80 -20.44
C VAL A 395 5.24 21.70 -18.96
N THR A 396 4.07 22.20 -18.56
CA THR A 396 3.58 22.14 -17.17
C THR A 396 3.49 20.71 -16.64
N LEU A 397 3.08 19.75 -17.49
CA LEU A 397 3.01 18.33 -17.12
C LEU A 397 4.39 17.66 -17.13
N ALA A 398 5.18 17.92 -18.18
CA ALA A 398 6.43 17.20 -18.43
C ALA A 398 7.58 17.66 -17.52
N ALA A 399 7.76 18.96 -17.32
CA ALA A 399 8.93 19.51 -16.64
C ALA A 399 9.09 18.97 -15.20
N PRO A 400 8.04 18.94 -14.34
CA PRO A 400 8.17 18.39 -12.99
C PRO A 400 8.55 16.90 -12.95
N LEU A 401 8.20 16.13 -13.97
CA LEU A 401 8.54 14.71 -14.09
C LEU A 401 9.97 14.52 -14.61
N ILE A 402 10.38 15.28 -15.63
CA ILE A 402 11.74 15.25 -16.16
C ILE A 402 12.76 15.65 -15.08
N GLU A 403 12.44 16.62 -14.22
CA GLU A 403 13.34 17.04 -13.14
C GLU A 403 13.60 15.98 -12.07
N LYS A 404 12.69 14.99 -11.93
CA LYS A 404 12.86 13.86 -11.01
C LYS A 404 13.79 12.78 -11.57
N VAL A 405 14.18 12.83 -12.84
CA VAL A 405 15.11 11.87 -13.44
C VAL A 405 16.53 12.13 -12.90
N PRO A 406 17.15 11.19 -12.18
CA PRO A 406 18.47 11.41 -11.62
C PRO A 406 19.60 11.25 -12.64
N GLY A 407 19.41 10.45 -13.70
CA GLY A 407 20.39 10.29 -14.79
C GLY A 407 20.57 11.59 -15.57
N ALA A 408 21.80 12.14 -15.55
CA ALA A 408 22.09 13.44 -16.12
C ALA A 408 21.92 13.46 -17.64
N ASN A 409 22.40 12.41 -18.32
CA ASN A 409 22.33 12.32 -19.78
C ASN A 409 20.88 12.15 -20.24
N LEU A 410 20.12 11.25 -19.60
CA LEU A 410 18.73 11.03 -19.96
C LEU A 410 17.87 12.27 -19.69
N ARG A 411 18.05 12.92 -18.54
CA ARG A 411 17.33 14.16 -18.21
C ARG A 411 17.58 15.25 -19.25
N GLU A 412 18.81 15.46 -19.67
CA GLU A 412 19.15 16.45 -20.70
C GLU A 412 18.53 16.10 -22.06
N LEU A 413 18.58 14.84 -22.47
CA LEU A 413 17.92 14.40 -23.72
C LEU A 413 16.41 14.58 -23.67
N MET A 414 15.77 14.31 -22.54
CA MET A 414 14.33 14.56 -22.36
C MET A 414 13.99 16.06 -22.37
N ARG A 415 14.81 16.92 -21.76
CA ARG A 415 14.66 18.39 -21.85
C ARG A 415 14.77 18.89 -23.28
N ARG A 416 15.79 18.44 -24.01
CA ARG A 416 15.96 18.75 -25.44
C ARG A 416 14.76 18.31 -26.25
N ARG A 417 14.26 17.10 -26.02
CA ARG A 417 13.06 16.60 -26.71
C ARG A 417 11.82 17.43 -26.40
N LEU A 418 11.62 17.83 -25.15
CA LEU A 418 10.52 18.71 -24.77
C LEU A 418 10.63 20.08 -25.45
N LYS A 419 11.84 20.63 -25.55
CA LYS A 419 12.12 21.87 -26.29
C LYS A 419 11.84 21.73 -27.79
N GLU A 420 12.18 20.60 -28.40
CA GLU A 420 11.86 20.33 -29.81
C GLU A 420 10.33 20.31 -30.05
N ILE A 421 9.56 19.71 -29.14
CA ILE A 421 8.09 19.62 -29.27
C ILE A 421 7.42 20.97 -29.01
N THR A 422 7.86 21.70 -27.98
CA THR A 422 7.14 22.88 -27.48
C THR A 422 7.73 24.20 -27.96
N GLY A 423 8.99 24.22 -28.38
CA GLY A 423 9.76 25.43 -28.70
C GLY A 423 10.25 26.20 -27.47
N LEU A 424 9.92 25.76 -26.25
CA LEU A 424 10.26 26.45 -25.01
C LEU A 424 11.51 25.87 -24.37
N ASP A 425 12.35 26.76 -23.82
CA ASP A 425 13.50 26.34 -23.04
C ASP A 425 13.06 25.91 -21.63
N THR A 426 13.22 24.64 -21.32
CA THR A 426 12.79 24.05 -20.04
C THR A 426 13.49 24.67 -18.84
N ALA A 427 14.74 25.13 -18.99
CA ALA A 427 15.46 25.79 -17.91
C ALA A 427 14.83 27.15 -17.57
N ALA A 428 14.42 27.91 -18.60
CA ALA A 428 13.73 29.18 -18.42
C ALA A 428 12.32 28.97 -17.81
N VAL A 429 11.61 27.91 -18.21
CA VAL A 429 10.29 27.58 -17.66
C VAL A 429 10.40 27.17 -16.19
N ASN A 430 11.36 26.31 -15.82
CA ASN A 430 11.56 25.96 -14.41
C ASN A 430 11.99 27.17 -13.57
N GLN A 431 12.81 28.07 -14.12
CA GLN A 431 13.09 29.35 -13.46
C GLN A 431 11.82 30.18 -13.29
N LEU A 432 10.94 30.28 -14.30
CA LEU A 432 9.66 30.97 -14.20
C LEU A 432 8.68 30.30 -13.20
N MET A 433 8.70 28.97 -13.10
CA MET A 433 7.90 28.22 -12.11
C MET A 433 8.44 28.39 -10.68
N GLN A 434 9.76 28.53 -10.52
CA GLN A 434 10.42 28.78 -9.23
C GLN A 434 10.41 30.26 -8.84
N SER A 435 10.33 31.18 -9.81
CA SER A 435 10.29 32.63 -9.62
C SER A 435 8.88 33.21 -9.68
N ALA A 436 7.86 32.38 -9.91
CA ALA A 436 6.47 32.77 -9.66
C ALA A 436 6.37 33.16 -8.17
N PRO A 437 5.83 34.35 -7.83
CA PRO A 437 5.78 34.79 -6.46
C PRO A 437 5.04 33.73 -5.62
N ALA A 438 5.72 33.19 -4.61
CA ALA A 438 5.05 32.47 -3.55
C ALA A 438 3.98 33.41 -3.01
N GLU A 439 2.70 33.02 -3.08
CA GLU A 439 1.64 33.77 -2.41
C GLU A 439 2.05 33.99 -0.96
N ALA A 440 2.13 35.27 -0.57
CA ALA A 440 2.62 35.66 0.74
C ALA A 440 1.77 34.99 1.82
N GLN A 441 2.43 34.22 2.70
CA GLN A 441 1.82 33.80 3.96
C GLN A 441 1.43 35.06 4.74
N PRO A 442 0.22 35.13 5.33
CA PRO A 442 -0.12 36.22 6.23
C PRO A 442 0.87 36.24 7.39
N SER A 443 1.49 37.41 7.62
CA SER A 443 2.49 37.62 8.66
C SER A 443 1.90 37.39 10.05
N TYR A 444 2.55 36.51 10.80
CA TYR A 444 2.28 36.22 12.20
C TYR A 444 2.68 37.41 13.09
N ASP A 445 1.74 37.87 13.93
CA ASP A 445 1.95 38.88 14.97
C ASP A 445 2.48 38.21 16.25
N PRO A 446 3.71 38.52 16.70
CA PRO A 446 4.34 37.84 17.82
C PRO A 446 3.88 38.45 19.14
N GLY A 447 2.80 37.92 19.68
CA GLY A 447 2.40 38.19 21.05
C GLY A 447 1.71 36.97 21.62
N PHE A 448 2.46 36.03 22.19
CA PHE A 448 2.13 35.36 23.45
C PHE A 448 3.30 34.44 23.86
N ASP A 449 3.78 34.66 25.08
CA ASP A 449 5.00 34.17 25.69
C ASP A 449 5.00 32.65 25.95
N TYR A 450 6.18 32.03 25.82
CA TYR A 450 6.44 30.59 25.89
C TYR A 450 6.92 30.12 27.27
N GLU A 451 6.27 30.58 28.35
CA GLU A 451 6.63 30.15 29.71
C GLU A 451 5.39 29.81 30.54
N ALA A 452 4.93 28.54 30.47
CA ALA A 452 4.31 27.80 31.58
C ALA A 452 3.73 26.47 31.07
N VAL A 453 4.57 25.43 30.97
CA VAL A 453 4.10 24.05 30.86
C VAL A 453 4.29 23.37 32.21
N PRO A 454 3.26 22.77 32.82
CA PRO A 454 3.46 21.70 33.80
C PRO A 454 3.34 20.32 33.15
N ASP A 455 4.25 19.47 33.63
CA ASP A 455 4.59 18.10 33.26
C ASP A 455 3.45 17.08 33.46
N TYR A 456 3.44 16.05 32.61
CA TYR A 456 2.49 14.93 32.63
C TYR A 456 2.96 13.86 33.61
N GLY A 457 2.60 14.03 34.87
CA GLY A 457 2.80 12.99 35.87
C GLY A 457 1.98 13.26 37.10
N ASP A 458 0.68 12.93 37.08
CA ASP A 458 -0.01 12.51 38.30
C ASP A 458 -1.43 11.95 38.07
N TYR A 459 -1.61 10.71 38.55
CA TYR A 459 -2.83 10.09 39.11
C TYR A 459 -4.11 9.93 38.25
N GLN A 460 -4.97 8.92 38.39
CA GLN A 460 -4.94 7.52 38.87
C GLN A 460 -6.32 6.93 38.47
N GLN A 461 -6.39 5.62 38.22
CA GLN A 461 -7.64 4.85 37.98
C GLN A 461 -8.66 4.99 39.11
N HIS A 462 -9.98 5.04 38.80
CA HIS A 462 -11.02 4.46 39.68
C HIS A 462 -12.30 4.03 38.95
N ASP A 463 -12.90 2.97 39.50
CA ASP A 463 -13.94 2.06 39.01
C ASP A 463 -15.38 2.59 38.90
N TYR A 464 -16.17 1.95 38.03
CA TYR A 464 -17.61 2.14 37.85
C TYR A 464 -18.46 1.18 38.71
N GLN A 465 -19.50 1.71 39.36
CA GLN A 465 -20.63 0.94 39.91
C GLN A 465 -21.87 1.04 39.02
N ALA A 466 -22.66 -0.05 38.99
CA ALA A 466 -23.79 -0.28 38.10
C ALA A 466 -25.17 -0.10 38.78
N GLN A 467 -26.18 0.32 38.00
CA GLN A 467 -27.61 -0.09 37.97
C GLN A 467 -28.43 0.96 37.16
N GLN A 468 -29.51 0.69 36.43
CA GLN A 468 -30.66 -0.20 36.67
C GLN A 468 -31.46 -0.48 35.37
N GLU A 469 -32.23 -1.59 35.34
CA GLU A 469 -32.95 -2.21 34.22
C GLU A 469 -34.33 -1.57 33.87
N TRP A 470 -34.81 -1.76 32.63
CA TRP A 470 -36.13 -1.34 32.12
C TRP A 470 -36.91 -2.49 31.43
N THR A 471 -38.25 -2.48 31.55
CA THR A 471 -39.18 -3.51 31.02
C THR A 471 -40.12 -2.97 29.92
N PRO A 472 -40.46 -3.75 28.86
CA PRO A 472 -41.32 -3.28 27.77
C PRO A 472 -42.79 -3.77 27.84
N ASN A 473 -43.72 -2.95 27.32
CA ASN A 473 -45.12 -3.30 27.04
C ASN A 473 -45.35 -3.66 25.55
N ALA A 474 -46.35 -4.49 25.28
CA ALA A 474 -46.73 -5.01 23.94
C ALA A 474 -48.23 -4.71 23.63
N PRO A 475 -48.81 -5.12 22.47
CA PRO A 475 -48.90 -4.26 21.28
C PRO A 475 -50.31 -4.27 20.61
N GLY A 476 -50.49 -3.51 19.52
CA GLY A 476 -51.62 -3.66 18.59
C GLY A 476 -51.20 -3.43 17.14
N GLY A 477 -51.53 -4.37 16.23
CA GLY A 477 -51.50 -4.12 14.78
C GLY A 477 -50.93 -5.22 13.86
N GLN A 478 -51.79 -6.20 13.54
CA GLN A 478 -51.89 -7.00 12.31
C GLN A 478 -50.78 -7.99 11.87
N GLN A 479 -51.21 -9.26 11.81
CA GLN A 479 -50.50 -10.49 11.46
C GLN A 479 -50.23 -10.65 9.94
N LYS A 480 -49.04 -11.14 9.59
CA LYS A 480 -48.84 -12.02 8.43
C LYS A 480 -48.32 -13.37 8.91
N LYS A 481 -49.07 -14.43 8.58
CA LYS A 481 -48.79 -15.85 8.85
C LYS A 481 -47.53 -16.28 8.09
N TRP A 482 -46.60 -16.91 8.80
CA TRP A 482 -45.60 -17.82 8.25
C TRP A 482 -45.71 -19.18 8.95
N ASP A 483 -45.63 -20.24 8.15
CA ASP A 483 -45.97 -21.61 8.53
C ASP A 483 -45.05 -22.21 9.60
N LYS A 484 -45.67 -22.88 10.57
CA LYS A 484 -45.01 -23.53 11.70
C LYS A 484 -44.47 -24.91 11.30
N LYS A 485 -43.16 -25.11 11.44
CA LYS A 485 -42.62 -26.43 11.84
C LYS A 485 -42.44 -26.46 13.37
N PRO A 486 -42.65 -27.62 14.03
CA PRO A 486 -42.85 -27.67 15.48
C PRO A 486 -41.51 -27.58 16.22
N TRP A 487 -41.42 -26.62 17.14
CA TRP A 487 -40.35 -26.58 18.13
C TRP A 487 -40.61 -27.64 19.22
N ASP A 488 -39.53 -28.30 19.61
CA ASP A 488 -39.52 -29.35 20.63
C ASP A 488 -39.87 -28.77 22.01
N LYS A 489 -40.84 -29.39 22.71
CA LYS A 489 -41.31 -29.00 24.04
C LYS A 489 -40.52 -29.78 25.09
N GLY A 490 -39.38 -29.24 25.50
CA GLY A 490 -38.64 -29.81 26.63
C GLY A 490 -37.66 -28.84 27.24
N LYS A 491 -38.14 -27.98 28.16
CA LYS A 491 -37.41 -27.47 29.34
C LYS A 491 -38.30 -26.48 30.11
N LYS A 492 -38.57 -26.78 31.39
CA LYS A 492 -39.38 -25.97 32.31
C LYS A 492 -38.57 -24.79 32.85
N TRP A 493 -39.24 -23.65 33.06
CA TRP A 493 -38.72 -22.47 33.74
C TRP A 493 -38.79 -22.67 35.27
N ASP A 494 -37.82 -22.13 36.02
CA ASP A 494 -37.88 -22.13 37.49
C ASP A 494 -38.74 -20.96 38.04
N LYS A 495 -39.02 -21.00 39.35
CA LYS A 495 -39.96 -20.10 40.02
C LYS A 495 -39.49 -18.63 40.16
N ASN A 496 -38.28 -18.29 39.69
CA ASN A 496 -37.75 -16.92 39.69
C ASN A 496 -37.52 -16.35 38.28
N GLY A 497 -37.99 -17.03 37.22
CA GLY A 497 -38.04 -16.46 35.87
C GLY A 497 -36.71 -16.39 35.12
N LYS A 498 -35.66 -17.11 35.55
CA LYS A 498 -34.36 -17.17 34.84
C LYS A 498 -34.11 -18.54 34.20
N ARG A 499 -33.56 -18.54 32.98
CA ARG A 499 -33.08 -19.75 32.30
C ARG A 499 -31.66 -20.11 32.78
N PRO A 500 -31.31 -21.40 32.97
CA PRO A 500 -29.99 -21.81 33.47
C PRO A 500 -28.80 -21.59 32.50
N ASP A 501 -29.08 -21.25 31.24
CA ASP A 501 -28.16 -21.31 30.09
C ASP A 501 -27.94 -19.95 29.39
N PHE A 502 -28.07 -18.84 30.13
CA PHE A 502 -27.76 -17.50 29.64
C PHE A 502 -26.56 -16.89 30.39
N GLU A 503 -25.38 -16.92 29.76
CA GLU A 503 -24.24 -16.09 30.16
C GLU A 503 -24.32 -14.72 29.47
N PRO A 504 -24.09 -13.60 30.19
CA PRO A 504 -24.08 -12.28 29.58
C PRO A 504 -22.92 -12.17 28.59
N ARG A 505 -23.22 -11.69 27.38
CA ARG A 505 -22.22 -11.44 26.32
C ARG A 505 -21.09 -10.56 26.86
N GLY A 506 -19.84 -10.99 26.66
CA GLY A 506 -18.67 -10.14 26.83
C GLY A 506 -18.74 -8.89 25.94
N PRO A 507 -18.07 -7.79 26.31
CA PRO A 507 -18.12 -6.54 25.56
C PRO A 507 -17.63 -6.76 24.14
N ARG A 508 -18.44 -6.34 23.16
CA ARG A 508 -18.12 -6.39 21.74
C ARG A 508 -16.84 -5.61 21.47
N THR A 509 -15.87 -6.22 20.79
CA THR A 509 -14.81 -5.46 20.10
C THR A 509 -15.46 -4.67 18.98
N PRO A 510 -15.46 -3.32 19.03
CA PRO A 510 -16.11 -2.53 17.99
C PRO A 510 -15.38 -2.76 16.67
N ALA A 511 -16.12 -3.11 15.62
CA ALA A 511 -15.61 -2.95 14.26
C ALA A 511 -15.14 -1.51 14.11
N THR A 512 -13.94 -1.27 13.59
CA THR A 512 -13.48 0.08 13.24
C THR A 512 -14.29 0.56 12.05
N VAL A 513 -15.50 1.05 12.34
CA VAL A 513 -16.35 1.76 11.39
C VAL A 513 -15.66 3.08 11.09
N GLU A 514 -15.51 3.39 9.80
CA GLU A 514 -14.98 4.69 9.38
C GLU A 514 -15.81 5.80 10.04
N PRO A 515 -15.17 6.76 10.72
CA PRO A 515 -15.87 7.87 11.36
C PRO A 515 -16.88 8.51 10.40
N PRO A 516 -18.12 8.80 10.83
CA PRO A 516 -19.15 9.35 9.95
C PRO A 516 -18.72 10.62 9.19
N ALA A 517 -17.90 11.47 9.82
CA ALA A 517 -17.33 12.65 9.17
C ALA A 517 -16.38 12.32 8.01
N LEU A 518 -15.57 11.26 8.10
CA LEU A 518 -14.70 10.81 7.01
C LEU A 518 -15.51 10.19 5.85
N THR A 519 -16.58 9.47 6.18
CA THR A 519 -17.53 8.95 5.18
C THR A 519 -18.18 10.12 4.42
N ALA A 520 -18.68 11.15 5.12
CA ALA A 520 -19.27 12.33 4.49
C ALA A 520 -18.27 13.13 3.64
N LEU A 521 -17.02 13.31 4.13
CA LEU A 521 -15.94 13.97 3.39
C LEU A 521 -15.63 13.25 2.07
N ARG A 522 -15.50 11.92 2.12
CA ARG A 522 -15.27 11.11 0.92
C ARG A 522 -16.44 11.21 -0.04
N THR A 523 -17.68 11.07 0.44
CA THR A 523 -18.86 11.17 -0.42
C THR A 523 -18.93 12.52 -1.13
N LEU A 524 -18.66 13.62 -0.41
CA LEU A 524 -18.68 14.96 -1.00
C LEU A 524 -17.52 15.23 -1.98
N LEU A 525 -16.35 14.62 -1.76
CA LEU A 525 -15.23 14.70 -2.70
C LEU A 525 -15.58 14.08 -4.07
N HIS A 526 -16.33 12.98 -4.08
CA HIS A 526 -16.74 12.30 -5.31
C HIS A 526 -18.04 12.86 -5.90
N HIS A 527 -18.91 13.44 -5.06
CA HIS A 527 -20.20 14.02 -5.45
C HIS A 527 -20.39 15.44 -4.89
N PRO A 528 -19.65 16.45 -5.40
CA PRO A 528 -19.73 17.83 -4.91
C PRO A 528 -21.14 18.44 -5.00
N GLU A 529 -21.98 17.95 -5.91
CA GLU A 529 -23.37 18.38 -6.14
C GLU A 529 -24.26 18.23 -4.89
N LEU A 530 -23.95 17.27 -4.01
CA LEU A 530 -24.72 17.00 -2.79
C LEU A 530 -24.66 18.16 -1.79
N SER A 531 -23.64 19.01 -1.86
CA SER A 531 -23.54 20.19 -0.98
C SER A 531 -24.68 21.18 -1.17
N ALA A 532 -25.31 21.24 -2.35
CA ALA A 532 -26.37 22.22 -2.64
C ALA A 532 -27.61 22.04 -1.76
N GLN A 533 -27.86 20.82 -1.29
CA GLN A 533 -29.03 20.51 -0.45
C GLN A 533 -28.73 20.60 1.06
N VAL A 534 -27.49 20.93 1.46
CA VAL A 534 -27.12 21.13 2.86
C VAL A 534 -27.50 22.56 3.29
N ALA A 535 -28.62 22.71 3.99
CA ALA A 535 -29.17 24.02 4.33
C ALA A 535 -28.27 24.87 5.25
N ASN A 536 -27.56 24.27 6.22
CA ASN A 536 -26.64 25.01 7.09
C ASN A 536 -25.51 24.13 7.66
N ALA A 537 -24.29 24.34 7.15
CA ALA A 537 -23.11 23.59 7.56
C ALA A 537 -22.64 23.88 8.99
N SER A 538 -22.99 25.05 9.56
CA SER A 538 -22.57 25.41 10.93
C SER A 538 -23.26 24.58 12.02
N THR A 539 -24.32 23.84 11.68
CA THR A 539 -25.10 23.04 12.64
C THR A 539 -24.39 21.78 13.13
N PHE A 540 -23.36 21.32 12.42
CA PHE A 540 -22.49 20.20 12.82
C PHE A 540 -21.01 20.63 12.90
N ALA A 541 -20.74 21.93 12.91
CA ALA A 541 -19.41 22.46 13.17
C ALA A 541 -19.02 22.12 14.61
N ASP A 542 -18.03 21.25 14.74
CA ASP A 542 -17.43 20.87 16.01
C ASP A 542 -16.03 21.48 16.07
N GLU A 543 -15.85 22.48 16.94
CA GLU A 543 -14.59 23.23 17.10
C GLU A 543 -13.44 22.35 17.62
N GLU A 544 -13.75 21.18 18.19
CA GLU A 544 -12.74 20.22 18.65
C GLU A 544 -12.45 19.11 17.63
N ASN A 545 -13.26 18.96 16.57
CA ASN A 545 -13.11 17.91 15.57
C ASN A 545 -12.65 18.44 14.20
N VAL A 546 -11.37 18.17 13.89
CA VAL A 546 -10.71 18.57 12.64
C VAL A 546 -11.45 18.05 11.38
N TYR A 547 -12.07 16.87 11.43
CA TYR A 547 -12.80 16.31 10.29
C TYR A 547 -14.14 17.01 10.04
N SER A 548 -14.85 17.40 11.10
CA SER A 548 -16.09 18.17 10.99
C SER A 548 -15.82 19.57 10.43
N GLN A 549 -14.74 20.23 10.88
CA GLN A 549 -14.32 21.53 10.34
C GLN A 549 -13.94 21.46 8.87
N LEU A 550 -13.20 20.41 8.49
CA LEU A 550 -12.85 20.18 7.09
C LEU A 550 -14.09 19.91 6.24
N LEU A 551 -15.09 19.20 6.76
CA LEU A 551 -16.34 18.94 6.07
C LEU A 551 -17.15 20.22 5.84
N VAL A 552 -17.24 21.10 6.85
CA VAL A 552 -17.86 22.42 6.72
C VAL A 552 -17.14 23.26 5.67
N ALA A 553 -15.81 23.31 5.72
CA ALA A 553 -15.01 24.06 4.76
C ALA A 553 -15.15 23.53 3.32
N LEU A 554 -15.31 22.22 3.16
CA LEU A 554 -15.54 21.58 1.87
C LEU A 554 -16.93 21.92 1.32
N ILE A 555 -17.98 21.85 2.15
CA ILE A 555 -19.36 22.22 1.80
C ILE A 555 -19.44 23.70 1.40
N ASP A 556 -18.80 24.58 2.16
CA ASP A 556 -18.75 26.02 1.85
C ASP A 556 -18.05 26.28 0.51
N ALA A 557 -16.94 25.57 0.24
CA ALA A 557 -16.20 25.73 -1.00
C ALA A 557 -17.03 25.28 -2.21
N THR A 558 -17.75 24.15 -2.12
CA THR A 558 -18.59 23.63 -3.20
C THR A 558 -19.87 24.44 -3.38
N GLN A 559 -20.48 24.97 -2.31
CA GLN A 559 -21.64 25.86 -2.42
C GLN A 559 -21.28 27.21 -3.06
N LYS A 560 -20.12 27.79 -2.72
CA LYS A 560 -19.62 29.05 -3.33
C LYS A 560 -19.23 28.87 -4.79
N ASN A 561 -18.78 27.69 -5.19
CA ASN A 561 -18.46 27.38 -6.57
C ASN A 561 -18.88 25.94 -6.95
N PRO A 562 -20.13 25.76 -7.41
CA PRO A 562 -20.69 24.44 -7.74
C PRO A 562 -19.98 23.70 -8.89
N LYS A 563 -19.09 24.38 -9.64
CA LYS A 563 -18.33 23.77 -10.75
C LYS A 563 -17.03 23.10 -10.29
N LEU A 564 -16.69 23.16 -9.01
CA LEU A 564 -15.45 22.60 -8.49
C LEU A 564 -15.46 21.07 -8.57
N ARG A 565 -14.48 20.54 -9.31
CA ARG A 565 -14.23 19.09 -9.40
C ARG A 565 -13.33 18.63 -8.26
N THR A 566 -13.33 17.34 -7.97
CA THR A 566 -12.54 16.69 -6.90
C THR A 566 -11.08 17.16 -6.86
N MET A 567 -10.41 17.22 -8.00
CA MET A 567 -9.01 17.66 -8.09
C MET A 567 -8.83 19.16 -7.76
N GLN A 568 -9.80 20.00 -8.11
CA GLN A 568 -9.79 21.42 -7.76
C GLN A 568 -10.11 21.63 -6.28
N LEU A 569 -10.92 20.76 -5.67
CA LEU A 569 -11.13 20.76 -4.23
C LEU A 569 -9.86 20.35 -3.49
N ILE A 570 -9.21 19.24 -3.87
CA ILE A 570 -7.95 18.80 -3.25
C ILE A 570 -6.85 19.87 -3.39
N ALA A 571 -6.77 20.55 -4.54
CA ALA A 571 -5.78 21.60 -4.78
C ALA A 571 -5.92 22.79 -3.80
N ARG A 572 -7.13 23.11 -3.32
CA ARG A 572 -7.36 24.22 -2.37
C ARG A 572 -6.72 24.00 -1.00
N TRP A 573 -6.50 22.75 -0.62
CA TRP A 573 -5.82 22.38 0.63
C TRP A 573 -4.42 21.77 0.34
N HIS A 574 -3.85 22.03 -0.83
CA HIS A 574 -2.55 21.51 -1.20
C HIS A 574 -1.45 21.97 -0.23
N GLY A 575 -0.59 21.03 0.19
CA GLY A 575 0.50 21.32 1.13
C GLY A 575 0.11 21.27 2.61
N THR A 576 -1.17 21.04 2.94
CA THR A 576 -1.62 20.88 4.33
C THR A 576 -1.95 19.43 4.68
N ASP A 577 -2.07 19.13 5.98
CA ASP A 577 -2.51 17.81 6.46
C ASP A 577 -3.92 17.45 5.97
N GLN A 578 -4.79 18.45 5.85
CA GLN A 578 -6.13 18.29 5.30
C GLN A 578 -6.08 17.92 3.82
N GLY A 579 -5.20 18.53 3.01
CA GLY A 579 -5.02 18.14 1.61
C GLY A 579 -4.49 16.73 1.44
N ARG A 580 -3.57 16.29 2.32
CA ARG A 580 -3.10 14.90 2.36
C ARG A 580 -4.25 13.94 2.66
N LEU A 581 -5.09 14.26 3.64
CA LEU A 581 -6.28 13.48 3.99
C LEU A 581 -7.30 13.43 2.85
N LEU A 582 -7.63 14.56 2.22
CA LEU A 582 -8.58 14.60 1.11
C LEU A 582 -8.08 13.77 -0.08
N ARG A 583 -6.77 13.78 -0.35
CA ARG A 583 -6.14 12.93 -1.39
C ARG A 583 -6.28 11.44 -1.05
N GLN A 584 -5.96 11.05 0.19
CA GLN A 584 -6.14 9.67 0.64
C GLN A 584 -7.61 9.21 0.58
N LEU A 585 -8.56 10.08 0.91
CA LEU A 585 -10.00 9.77 0.85
C LEU A 585 -10.49 9.62 -0.59
N ALA A 586 -10.00 10.46 -1.52
CA ALA A 586 -10.33 10.40 -2.94
C ALA A 586 -9.75 9.15 -3.65
N GLU A 587 -8.69 8.55 -3.10
CA GLU A 587 -8.05 7.33 -3.62
C GLU A 587 -8.74 6.03 -3.14
N LYS A 588 -9.63 6.09 -2.14
CA LYS A 588 -10.32 4.90 -1.61
C LYS A 588 -11.42 4.42 -2.58
N GLU A 589 -11.37 3.17 -2.99
CA GLU A 589 -12.39 2.52 -3.83
C GLU A 589 -13.81 2.59 -3.24
N TRP A 590 -14.78 2.80 -4.12
CA TRP A 590 -16.21 2.79 -3.82
C TRP A 590 -16.77 1.36 -3.88
N LEU A 591 -17.16 0.83 -2.72
CA LEU A 591 -17.75 -0.51 -2.58
C LEU A 591 -19.28 -0.49 -2.36
N ILE A 592 -19.94 0.64 -2.60
CA ILE A 592 -21.39 0.79 -2.39
C ILE A 592 -22.07 0.96 -3.75
N SER A 593 -23.15 0.22 -4.00
CA SER A 593 -24.02 0.40 -5.17
C SER A 593 -24.52 1.85 -5.23
N ALA A 594 -24.57 2.43 -6.43
CA ALA A 594 -25.04 3.80 -6.65
C ALA A 594 -26.47 4.06 -6.10
N ASP A 595 -27.25 3.00 -5.89
CA ASP A 595 -28.57 3.04 -5.29
C ASP A 595 -28.46 3.28 -3.76
N ASN A 596 -28.77 4.50 -3.30
CA ASN A 596 -28.83 5.02 -1.92
C ASN A 596 -27.66 5.88 -1.39
N LEU A 597 -26.72 6.31 -2.24
CA LEU A 597 -25.64 7.21 -1.78
C LEU A 597 -26.17 8.52 -1.16
N GLU A 598 -27.04 9.20 -1.90
CA GLU A 598 -27.57 10.52 -1.52
C GLU A 598 -28.25 10.46 -0.14
N GLN A 599 -29.08 9.44 0.07
CA GLN A 599 -29.74 9.18 1.34
C GLN A 599 -28.73 8.92 2.47
N GLN A 600 -27.70 8.09 2.24
CA GLN A 600 -26.66 7.83 3.25
C GLN A 600 -25.86 9.07 3.62
N PHE A 601 -25.58 9.94 2.66
CA PHE A 601 -24.90 11.21 2.91
C PHE A 601 -25.74 12.11 3.84
N PHE A 602 -27.02 12.31 3.53
CA PHE A 602 -27.89 13.17 4.35
C PHE A 602 -28.21 12.58 5.72
N ASP A 603 -28.37 11.26 5.83
CA ASP A 603 -28.49 10.56 7.12
C ASP A 603 -27.23 10.78 7.97
N THR A 604 -26.06 10.76 7.35
CA THR A 604 -24.77 11.03 8.01
C THR A 604 -24.68 12.47 8.53
N ILE A 605 -25.02 13.46 7.69
CA ILE A 605 -25.03 14.88 8.07
C ILE A 605 -26.04 15.15 9.20
N THR A 606 -27.20 14.51 9.15
CA THR A 606 -28.23 14.63 10.19
C THR A 606 -27.76 14.01 11.50
N SER A 607 -27.09 12.86 11.45
CA SER A 607 -26.51 12.22 12.64
C SER A 607 -25.41 13.08 13.28
N LEU A 608 -24.52 13.68 12.49
CA LEU A 608 -23.48 14.59 12.98
C LEU A 608 -24.09 15.83 13.66
N SER A 609 -25.13 16.42 13.05
CA SER A 609 -25.84 17.58 13.59
C SER A 609 -26.54 17.27 14.91
N ALA A 610 -27.17 16.09 15.02
CA ALA A 610 -27.82 15.64 16.25
C ALA A 610 -26.80 15.44 17.39
N ARG A 611 -25.66 14.80 17.10
CA ARG A 611 -24.58 14.60 18.09
C ARG A 611 -23.99 15.91 18.59
N GLN A 612 -23.77 16.88 17.70
CA GLN A 612 -23.24 18.18 18.09
C GLN A 612 -24.23 18.95 18.97
N ARG A 613 -25.53 18.85 18.66
CA ARG A 613 -26.59 19.43 19.49
C ARG A 613 -26.61 18.82 20.90
N GLU A 614 -26.51 17.50 21.00
CA GLU A 614 -26.45 16.79 22.29
C GLU A 614 -25.24 17.21 23.12
N ARG A 615 -24.05 17.29 22.51
CA ARG A 615 -22.82 17.75 23.18
C ARG A 615 -22.95 19.20 23.68
N HIS A 616 -23.45 20.09 22.84
CA HIS A 616 -23.63 21.49 23.22
C HIS A 616 -24.65 21.64 24.36
N LEU A 617 -25.72 20.83 24.36
CA LEU A 617 -26.66 20.76 25.46
C LEU A 617 -25.99 20.25 26.75
N GLU A 618 -25.19 19.19 26.67
CA GLU A 618 -24.44 18.65 27.81
C GLU A 618 -23.42 19.65 28.37
N GLN A 619 -22.71 20.38 27.51
CA GLN A 619 -21.77 21.43 27.90
C GLN A 619 -22.47 22.57 28.65
N LEU A 620 -23.61 23.05 28.13
CA LEU A 620 -24.40 24.10 28.80
C LEU A 620 -24.96 23.61 30.14
N ILE A 621 -25.49 22.39 30.21
CA ILE A 621 -25.98 21.81 31.47
C ILE A 621 -24.84 21.63 32.48
N ARG A 622 -23.66 21.19 32.04
CA ARG A 622 -22.48 21.04 32.89
C ARG A 622 -22.00 22.39 33.40
N LYS A 623 -21.96 23.40 32.53
CA LYS A 623 -21.55 24.77 32.88
C LYS A 623 -22.55 25.42 33.84
N GLU A 624 -23.84 25.21 33.65
CA GLU A 624 -24.89 25.65 34.58
C GLU A 624 -24.65 25.11 35.99
N ARG A 625 -24.29 23.82 36.10
CA ARG A 625 -24.01 23.16 37.38
C ARG A 625 -22.71 23.62 38.05
N GLN A 626 -21.73 24.08 37.28
CA GLN A 626 -20.40 24.43 37.80
C GLN A 626 -20.23 25.93 38.10
N SER A 627 -20.64 26.80 37.17
CA SER A 627 -20.35 28.23 37.20
C SER A 627 -21.55 29.12 36.92
N GLY A 628 -22.72 28.55 36.62
CA GLY A 628 -23.89 29.29 36.13
C GLY A 628 -23.76 29.71 34.65
N LEU A 629 -24.91 29.95 34.01
CA LEU A 629 -24.99 30.36 32.61
C LEU A 629 -25.20 31.87 32.47
N SER A 630 -24.60 32.46 31.43
CA SER A 630 -24.87 33.83 31.01
C SER A 630 -26.30 34.01 30.49
N ALA A 631 -26.77 35.25 30.32
CA ALA A 631 -28.10 35.52 29.76
C ALA A 631 -28.24 34.96 28.33
N GLU A 632 -27.18 35.04 27.53
CA GLU A 632 -27.14 34.50 26.16
C GLU A 632 -27.16 32.97 26.15
N GLU A 633 -26.41 32.35 27.05
CA GLU A 633 -26.34 30.89 27.18
C GLU A 633 -27.65 30.28 27.70
N LYS A 634 -28.38 30.99 28.58
CA LYS A 634 -29.73 30.60 29.01
C LYS A 634 -30.72 30.60 27.86
N VAL A 635 -30.64 31.60 26.98
CA VAL A 635 -31.46 31.67 25.76
C VAL A 635 -31.09 30.53 24.80
N GLN A 636 -29.80 30.23 24.64
CA GLN A 636 -29.33 29.09 23.84
C GLN A 636 -29.83 27.75 24.39
N LEU A 637 -29.74 27.53 25.71
CA LEU A 637 -30.24 26.34 26.39
C LEU A 637 -31.76 26.16 26.18
N LEU A 638 -32.54 27.23 26.34
CA LEU A 638 -33.98 27.22 26.09
C LEU A 638 -34.31 26.88 24.62
N ASN A 639 -33.56 27.44 23.67
CA ASN A 639 -33.74 27.17 22.24
C ASN A 639 -33.41 25.70 21.88
N LEU A 640 -32.40 25.12 22.53
CA LEU A 640 -32.02 23.72 22.35
C LEU A 640 -33.06 22.75 22.93
N LEU A 641 -33.66 23.10 24.09
CA LEU A 641 -34.70 22.31 24.74
C LEU A 641 -36.06 22.40 24.02
N ASN A 642 -36.39 23.55 23.43
CA ASN A 642 -37.68 23.77 22.74
C ASN A 642 -37.74 23.21 21.31
N ARG A 643 -36.62 22.84 20.69
CA ARG A 643 -36.59 22.22 19.35
C ARG A 643 -36.93 20.72 19.38
N LYS A 644 -38.17 20.37 19.76
CA LYS A 644 -38.79 19.08 19.39
C LYS A 644 -39.38 19.18 17.98
N VAL A 645 -38.53 19.13 16.95
CA VAL A 645 -38.97 18.96 15.56
C VAL A 645 -38.12 17.83 14.97
N PRO A 646 -38.73 16.75 14.43
CA PRO A 646 -37.96 15.70 13.77
C PRO A 646 -37.18 16.35 12.62
N ALA A 647 -35.90 15.98 12.48
CA ALA A 647 -35.12 16.35 11.33
C ALA A 647 -35.94 15.99 10.08
N GLN A 648 -36.33 17.00 9.30
CA GLN A 648 -37.00 16.76 8.02
C GLN A 648 -36.00 15.96 7.17
N THR A 649 -36.31 14.69 6.95
CA THR A 649 -35.64 13.88 5.94
C THR A 649 -35.82 14.60 4.60
N PRO A 650 -34.75 14.94 3.87
CA PRO A 650 -34.90 15.36 2.48
C PRO A 650 -35.42 14.13 1.72
N THR A 651 -36.69 14.14 1.37
CA THR A 651 -37.27 13.12 0.50
C THR A 651 -36.76 13.31 -0.92
N SER A 652 -36.02 12.32 -1.41
CA SER A 652 -35.76 12.08 -2.83
C SER A 652 -37.10 11.84 -3.55
N THR A 653 -37.80 12.90 -3.97
CA THR A 653 -38.87 12.83 -4.98
C THR A 653 -39.07 14.18 -5.69
N GLY A 654 -38.69 14.23 -6.99
CA GLY A 654 -39.22 15.07 -8.09
C GLY A 654 -38.89 16.58 -8.04
N VAL A 655 -38.39 17.25 -9.09
CA VAL A 655 -38.47 17.07 -10.56
C VAL A 655 -37.15 17.46 -11.20
#